data_AF-A0A7K6S438-F1
#
_entry.id   AF-A0A7K6S438-F1
#
_cell.length_a   1.000
_cell.length_b   1.000
_cell.length_c   1.000
_cell.angle_alpha   90.00
_cell.angle_beta   90.00
_cell.angle_gamma   90.00
#
_symmetry.space_group_name_H-M   'P 1'
#
loop_
_entity.id
_entity.type
_entity.pdbx_description
1 polymer ?
#
loop_
_entity_poly.entity_id
_entity_poly.type
_entity_poly.pdbx_seq_one_letter_code
_entity_poly.pdbx_strand_id
1 'polypeptide(L)'
;RWIKFEEKVEDGGERWSAPHVPALHLHSLFQLKICLQKGFMLLDLDASSFKEIIDKLLSGQPEEAELEPEVRERLAALLLRQPRHQPTKSLLQLLAEVGLSPCRGRQGARPWLLHPKCSSTASFSFQLRNRFKKKVPQGAEAAHIAVGEVEFLEKPFTAFIRLKLGVTLGSLAEVTLPSRFLFILLGPRAKVKAYHEVGRAMATLLTDELFQRIAQQAEHREDIITGMEAFLDELTVLPPGKWDHSARIPPPSCMPSLQRRTAVYPPDQQSHGNGDMAAAGDRASLGHPRSTEELERTGRLFGGLLQDIRRKAPWYCSDFSDALHPQCLSAVLYIYLATVTNAITFGVMLGDATANMQGVLESFLGTAFAGSVFCLFSGQPLTILSSTGPVLVFERFLFSFSQHYSLDYLEFRLWIGLWVAFFGVVLVATEASHLVRYFTRFTEEGFCALISLIFIYDSLKKMLSLADAFPINLQYRLDNVTSYSCVCNLLVRGWDRPKVSACDPSLLPALSLQPPAAPAGMSRTQCLVQGGHLVGTSCQYVPDVTLISFLLFGGTFLSCSMLKHFKSSRYFPAGVRKLVGDFAMILAILGSCAVDAALGLETPKLLVPSKLKPTNPARGWIIFPFGANPWWFCMVSALPAVLVSILIFMDQQITAVILNRREYKLQKGSGFHLDLLCVSLLMVVTSATGLPWYVSATVISLAHMESLKKESTTSAPGEHPEFLGIREQRLTGLAVFVLTGLSVFMAPVLKHIPMPVLYGVFLHMGVAALNSIQLTDRVRLLLMPAKHQPDLAYLRHVPLRWVHLFTVIQLLCLALLWVLKSTMAAIIFPVMV
;
A
#
# COMPACT_ATOMS: atom_id res chain seq x y z
N ARG A 1 14.20 20.11 -23.17
CA ARG A 1 13.44 20.73 -22.06
C ARG A 1 13.95 20.14 -20.75
N TRP A 2 13.84 20.88 -19.64
CA TRP A 2 14.35 20.43 -18.33
C TRP A 2 13.26 20.55 -17.27
N ILE A 3 12.98 19.45 -16.57
CA ILE A 3 12.09 19.38 -15.41
C ILE A 3 12.74 18.43 -14.41
N LYS A 4 13.61 18.96 -13.52
CA LYS A 4 14.59 18.20 -12.71
C LYS A 4 15.63 17.39 -13.54
N PHE A 5 15.19 16.74 -14.61
CA PHE A 5 15.96 15.94 -15.55
C PHE A 5 15.78 16.46 -16.99
N GLU A 6 16.66 16.04 -17.90
CA GLU A 6 16.65 16.45 -19.30
C GLU A 6 15.73 15.55 -20.14
N GLU A 7 14.92 16.16 -21.01
CA GLU A 7 14.16 15.48 -22.06
C GLU A 7 14.50 16.10 -23.42
N LYS A 8 14.89 15.24 -24.38
CA LYS A 8 15.27 15.61 -25.75
C LYS A 8 14.17 15.20 -26.74
N VAL A 9 14.07 15.89 -27.86
CA VAL A 9 13.20 15.45 -28.96
C VAL A 9 13.93 14.31 -29.70
N GLU A 10 13.23 13.21 -29.99
CA GLU A 10 13.81 12.06 -30.71
C GLU A 10 13.96 12.36 -32.21
N ASP A 11 14.93 11.72 -32.86
CA ASP A 11 15.23 11.89 -34.29
C ASP A 11 14.01 11.45 -35.11
N GLY A 12 13.28 12.44 -35.64
CA GLY A 12 11.93 12.27 -36.20
C GLY A 12 10.93 13.35 -35.75
N GLY A 13 11.25 14.09 -34.67
CA GLY A 13 10.57 15.35 -34.32
C GLY A 13 9.17 15.23 -33.70
N GLU A 14 8.62 14.02 -33.62
CA GLU A 14 7.23 13.80 -33.17
C GLU A 14 7.10 13.39 -31.70
N ARG A 15 8.21 13.01 -31.05
CA ARG A 15 8.21 12.43 -29.70
C ARG A 15 9.31 13.02 -28.80
N TRP A 16 8.94 13.29 -27.55
CA TRP A 16 9.89 13.57 -26.46
C TRP A 16 10.44 12.27 -25.87
N SER A 17 11.75 12.25 -25.59
CA SER A 17 12.44 11.14 -24.94
C SER A 17 11.94 10.90 -23.52
N ALA A 18 12.25 9.71 -22.98
CA ALA A 18 12.23 9.54 -21.53
C ALA A 18 13.24 10.52 -20.87
N PRO A 19 12.93 11.01 -19.67
CA PRO A 19 13.85 11.86 -18.94
C PRO A 19 15.05 11.07 -18.46
N HIS A 20 16.19 11.75 -18.47
CA HIS A 20 17.48 11.17 -18.17
C HIS A 20 18.36 12.21 -17.48
N VAL A 21 19.40 11.73 -16.80
CA VAL A 21 20.41 12.60 -16.21
C VAL A 21 21.15 13.33 -17.34
N PRO A 22 21.28 14.67 -17.30
CA PRO A 22 21.96 15.42 -18.35
C PRO A 22 23.44 15.07 -18.40
N ALA A 23 23.89 14.52 -19.52
CA ALA A 23 25.31 14.37 -19.81
C ALA A 23 25.83 15.66 -20.47
N LEU A 24 26.65 16.41 -19.75
CA LEU A 24 27.24 17.68 -20.19
C LEU A 24 28.73 17.51 -20.48
N HIS A 25 29.25 18.29 -21.43
CA HIS A 25 30.68 18.38 -21.65
C HIS A 25 31.32 19.34 -20.64
N LEU A 26 32.43 18.93 -20.01
CA LEU A 26 33.15 19.81 -19.08
C LEU A 26 33.58 21.12 -19.74
N HIS A 27 33.91 21.09 -21.04
CA HIS A 27 34.25 22.28 -21.81
C HIS A 27 33.09 23.29 -21.91
N SER A 28 31.83 22.84 -22.00
CA SER A 28 30.70 23.76 -22.08
C SER A 28 30.41 24.46 -20.76
N LEU A 29 30.72 23.81 -19.62
CA LEU A 29 30.66 24.43 -18.31
C LEU A 29 31.73 25.52 -18.12
N PHE A 30 32.96 25.28 -18.59
CA PHE A 30 33.99 26.33 -18.57
C PHE A 30 33.67 27.48 -19.53
N GLN A 31 33.08 27.20 -20.70
CA GLN A 31 32.58 28.26 -21.57
C GLN A 31 31.45 29.05 -20.90
N LEU A 32 30.53 28.37 -20.20
CA LEU A 32 29.49 29.03 -19.43
C LEU A 32 30.07 29.96 -18.35
N LYS A 33 31.11 29.52 -17.63
CA LYS A 33 31.85 30.36 -16.68
C LYS A 33 32.33 31.65 -17.32
N ILE A 34 32.98 31.54 -18.49
CA ILE A 34 33.49 32.69 -19.22
C ILE A 34 32.35 33.61 -19.66
N CYS A 35 31.21 33.04 -20.11
CA CYS A 35 30.02 33.81 -20.47
C CYS A 35 29.42 34.56 -19.27
N LEU A 36 29.38 33.98 -18.07
CA LEU A 36 28.89 34.66 -16.87
C LEU A 36 29.87 35.70 -16.34
N GLN A 37 31.18 35.49 -16.51
CA GLN A 37 32.22 36.44 -16.11
C GLN A 37 32.29 37.68 -17.01
N LYS A 38 32.18 37.48 -18.33
CA LYS A 38 32.36 38.55 -19.34
C LYS A 38 31.04 39.09 -19.89
N GLY A 39 29.94 38.36 -19.73
CA GLY A 39 28.64 38.72 -20.28
C GLY A 39 27.92 39.80 -19.49
N PHE A 40 26.86 40.33 -20.08
CA PHE A 40 26.00 41.31 -19.43
C PHE A 40 25.16 40.64 -18.34
N MET A 41 25.14 41.20 -17.15
CA MET A 41 24.33 40.71 -16.03
C MET A 41 23.42 41.80 -15.50
N LEU A 42 22.12 41.54 -15.55
CA LEU A 42 21.07 42.42 -15.03
C LEU A 42 20.33 41.69 -13.93
N LEU A 43 20.61 42.06 -12.68
CA LEU A 43 19.95 41.53 -11.49
C LEU A 43 18.83 42.48 -11.08
N ASP A 44 17.69 41.91 -10.67
CA ASP A 44 16.47 42.63 -10.25
C ASP A 44 15.90 43.63 -11.26
N LEU A 45 15.82 43.20 -12.51
CA LEU A 45 15.17 43.98 -13.55
C LEU A 45 13.66 44.06 -13.29
N ASP A 46 13.17 45.29 -13.10
CA ASP A 46 11.74 45.61 -13.04
C ASP A 46 11.21 45.77 -14.47
N ALA A 47 10.57 44.74 -15.04
CA ALA A 47 9.96 44.78 -16.37
C ALA A 47 8.71 43.92 -16.45
N SER A 48 7.68 44.40 -17.16
CA SER A 48 6.35 43.79 -17.23
C SER A 48 6.10 42.96 -18.49
N SER A 49 6.89 43.18 -19.54
CA SER A 49 6.75 42.50 -20.83
C SER A 49 8.11 42.08 -21.39
N PHE A 50 8.12 41.03 -22.23
CA PHE A 50 9.35 40.59 -22.88
C PHE A 50 9.98 41.69 -23.74
N LYS A 51 9.16 42.51 -24.40
CA LYS A 51 9.64 43.66 -25.17
C LYS A 51 10.39 44.65 -24.29
N GLU A 52 9.82 45.01 -23.14
CA GLU A 52 10.46 45.90 -22.18
C GLU A 52 11.79 45.34 -21.64
N ILE A 53 11.88 44.02 -21.44
CA ILE A 53 13.13 43.35 -21.05
C ILE A 53 14.20 43.52 -22.12
N ILE A 54 13.87 43.29 -23.39
CA ILE A 54 14.81 43.43 -24.51
C ILE A 54 15.22 44.90 -24.70
N ASP A 55 14.27 45.83 -24.62
CA ASP A 55 14.56 47.27 -24.75
C ASP A 55 15.52 47.75 -23.65
N LYS A 56 15.29 47.36 -22.39
CA LYS A 56 16.16 47.66 -21.24
C LYS A 56 17.53 46.96 -21.33
N LEU A 57 17.57 45.73 -21.83
CA LEU A 57 18.82 44.99 -22.05
C LEU A 57 19.71 45.70 -23.07
N LEU A 58 19.11 46.22 -24.15
CA LEU A 58 19.86 46.89 -25.20
C LEU A 58 20.21 48.33 -24.83
N SER A 59 19.42 49.01 -23.99
CA SER A 59 19.74 50.38 -23.53
C SER A 59 20.69 50.42 -22.35
N GLY A 60 20.76 49.38 -21.53
CA GLY A 60 21.61 49.31 -20.34
C GLY A 60 23.04 48.85 -20.59
N GLN A 61 23.53 48.87 -21.83
CA GLN A 61 24.90 48.47 -22.12
C GLN A 61 25.92 49.56 -21.72
N PRO A 62 27.04 49.21 -21.06
CA PRO A 62 28.13 50.15 -20.78
C PRO A 62 28.81 50.62 -22.08
N GLU A 63 29.29 51.87 -22.08
CA GLU A 63 29.90 52.54 -23.25
C GLU A 63 31.06 51.74 -23.89
N GLU A 64 31.79 50.93 -23.12
CA GLU A 64 32.92 50.11 -23.60
C GLU A 64 32.50 48.87 -24.44
N ALA A 65 31.22 48.50 -24.41
CA ALA A 65 30.69 47.31 -25.08
C ALA A 65 29.49 47.62 -26.00
N GLU A 66 29.32 48.88 -26.35
CA GLU A 66 28.18 49.36 -27.12
C GLU A 66 28.19 48.77 -28.54
N LEU A 67 27.14 48.03 -28.89
CA LEU A 67 26.96 47.52 -30.25
C LEU A 67 26.56 48.66 -31.19
N GLU A 68 27.02 48.59 -32.46
CA GLU A 68 26.58 49.51 -33.50
C GLU A 68 25.04 49.60 -33.56
N PRO A 69 24.46 50.79 -33.75
CA PRO A 69 23.01 51.00 -33.69
C PRO A 69 22.24 50.12 -34.70
N GLU A 70 22.82 49.87 -35.88
CA GLU A 70 22.23 48.96 -36.88
C GLU A 70 22.17 47.50 -36.39
N VAL A 71 23.20 47.06 -35.66
CA VAL A 71 23.28 45.71 -35.11
C VAL A 71 22.29 45.56 -33.96
N ARG A 72 22.11 46.60 -33.15
CA ARG A 72 21.14 46.65 -32.05
C ARG A 72 19.70 46.50 -32.53
N GLU A 73 19.31 47.19 -33.60
CA GLU A 73 17.96 47.05 -34.18
C GLU A 73 17.73 45.65 -34.76
N ARG A 74 18.73 45.10 -35.47
CA ARG A 74 18.66 43.72 -35.99
C ARG A 74 18.55 42.68 -34.87
N LEU A 75 19.26 42.90 -33.76
CA LEU A 75 19.22 42.02 -32.59
C LEU A 75 17.87 42.10 -31.85
N ALA A 76 17.32 43.31 -31.67
CA ALA A 76 15.97 43.51 -31.12
C ALA A 76 14.91 42.81 -31.98
N ALA A 77 14.97 42.99 -33.30
CA ALA A 77 14.06 42.35 -34.24
C ALA A 77 14.16 40.82 -34.22
N LEU A 78 15.36 40.27 -34.01
CA LEU A 78 15.58 38.83 -33.89
C LEU A 78 15.00 38.26 -32.58
N LEU A 79 15.30 38.90 -31.44
CA LEU A 79 14.86 38.44 -30.13
C LEU A 79 13.34 38.50 -29.96
N LEU A 80 12.68 39.52 -30.54
CA LEU A 80 11.23 39.68 -30.49
C LEU A 80 10.45 38.70 -31.40
N ARG A 81 11.14 37.85 -32.19
CA ARG A 81 10.47 36.82 -32.98
C ARG A 81 9.80 35.80 -32.08
N GLN A 82 8.59 35.40 -32.44
CA GLN A 82 7.88 34.38 -31.69
C GLN A 82 8.57 33.01 -31.84
N PRO A 83 8.90 32.34 -30.71
CA PRO A 83 9.46 31.00 -30.76
C PRO A 83 8.42 30.01 -31.28
N ARG A 84 8.85 29.06 -32.12
CA ARG A 84 8.02 27.95 -32.55
C ARG A 84 8.19 26.78 -31.60
N HIS A 85 7.13 26.47 -30.85
CA HIS A 85 7.07 25.25 -30.04
C HIS A 85 6.72 24.07 -30.93
N GLN A 86 7.45 22.96 -30.81
CA GLN A 86 7.20 21.76 -31.60
C GLN A 86 6.01 20.99 -30.99
N PRO A 87 4.85 20.90 -31.68
CA PRO A 87 3.71 20.17 -31.15
C PRO A 87 3.99 18.66 -31.22
N THR A 88 3.79 17.96 -30.11
CA THR A 88 3.81 16.49 -30.10
C THR A 88 2.55 16.00 -30.83
N LYS A 89 2.66 15.56 -32.09
CA LYS A 89 1.55 14.88 -32.78
C LYS A 89 1.50 13.43 -32.26
N SER A 90 0.37 13.04 -31.68
CA SER A 90 0.16 11.65 -31.26
C SER A 90 -0.44 10.81 -32.40
N LEU A 91 -0.09 9.52 -32.48
CA LEU A 91 -0.64 8.56 -33.47
C LEU A 91 -2.19 8.52 -33.48
N LEU A 92 -2.82 8.80 -32.32
CA LEU A 92 -4.27 8.91 -32.15
C LEU A 92 -4.89 10.13 -32.85
N GLN A 93 -4.15 11.24 -32.98
CA GLN A 93 -4.59 12.41 -33.77
C GLN A 93 -4.53 12.12 -35.27
N LEU A 94 -3.53 11.36 -35.71
CA LEU A 94 -3.39 10.94 -37.11
C LEU A 94 -4.57 10.03 -37.51
N LEU A 95 -4.99 9.14 -36.62
CA LEU A 95 -6.20 8.32 -36.79
C LEU A 95 -7.50 9.13 -36.74
N ALA A 96 -7.57 10.19 -35.93
CA ALA A 96 -8.74 11.08 -35.88
C ALA A 96 -8.86 11.98 -37.13
N GLU A 97 -7.74 12.39 -37.73
CA GLU A 97 -7.72 13.14 -39.00
C GLU A 97 -8.11 12.27 -40.21
N VAL A 98 -7.77 10.97 -40.19
CA VAL A 98 -8.22 10.00 -41.22
C VAL A 98 -9.70 9.58 -41.01
N GLY A 99 -10.24 9.73 -39.79
CA GLY A 99 -11.61 9.36 -39.44
C GLY A 99 -12.69 10.42 -39.75
N LEU A 100 -12.32 11.62 -40.21
CA LEU A 100 -13.25 12.71 -40.51
C LEU A 100 -13.26 13.06 -42.01
N SER A 101 -13.74 12.13 -42.83
CA SER A 101 -14.31 12.46 -44.14
C SER A 101 -15.67 11.77 -44.32
N PRO A 102 -16.80 12.44 -44.10
CA PRO A 102 -18.09 11.96 -44.56
C PRO A 102 -18.33 12.47 -45.99
N CYS A 103 -18.26 11.55 -46.96
CA CYS A 103 -18.77 11.77 -48.31
C CYS A 103 -20.32 11.77 -48.31
N ARG A 104 -20.95 12.94 -48.48
CA ARG A 104 -22.34 13.18 -48.99
C ARG A 104 -22.63 14.69 -48.96
N GLY A 105 -23.07 15.41 -49.99
CA GLY A 105 -23.40 15.15 -51.38
C GLY A 105 -23.86 16.46 -52.06
N ARG A 106 -23.68 16.51 -53.39
CA ARG A 106 -24.35 17.30 -54.47
C ARG A 106 -24.76 18.80 -54.31
N GLN A 107 -24.25 19.56 -55.30
CA GLN A 107 -24.86 20.58 -56.19
C GLN A 107 -25.10 22.02 -55.70
N GLY A 108 -24.49 22.99 -56.42
CA GLY A 108 -25.06 24.33 -56.63
C GLY A 108 -24.09 25.53 -56.69
N ALA A 109 -23.66 25.90 -57.92
CA ALA A 109 -23.26 27.24 -58.43
C ALA A 109 -22.11 28.08 -57.79
N ARG A 110 -21.30 28.69 -58.69
CA ARG A 110 -20.08 29.53 -58.50
C ARG A 110 -20.43 31.06 -58.37
N PRO A 111 -19.50 32.06 -58.50
CA PRO A 111 -18.20 32.36 -57.83
C PRO A 111 -18.02 33.86 -57.37
N TRP A 112 -16.87 34.15 -56.72
CA TRP A 112 -16.11 35.43 -56.60
C TRP A 112 -16.07 36.22 -55.26
N LEU A 113 -14.85 36.23 -54.68
CA LEU A 113 -14.02 37.36 -54.18
C LEU A 113 -14.14 37.99 -52.77
N LEU A 114 -12.91 38.17 -52.23
CA LEU A 114 -12.38 39.08 -51.19
C LEU A 114 -12.50 38.71 -49.69
N HIS A 115 -11.32 38.40 -49.13
CA HIS A 115 -10.84 38.23 -47.73
C HIS A 115 -11.38 39.23 -46.67
N PRO A 116 -10.99 39.15 -45.38
CA PRO A 116 -10.70 38.01 -44.48
C PRO A 116 -11.34 38.20 -43.07
N LYS A 117 -11.65 37.11 -42.34
CA LYS A 117 -11.66 37.01 -40.85
C LYS A 117 -12.36 35.72 -40.45
N CYS A 118 -11.64 34.79 -39.83
CA CYS A 118 -12.00 34.33 -38.48
C CYS A 118 -11.06 33.23 -38.00
N SER A 119 -10.68 33.42 -36.75
CA SER A 119 -10.00 32.52 -35.84
C SER A 119 -10.59 31.11 -35.79
N SER A 120 -9.77 30.08 -35.96
CA SER A 120 -10.09 28.73 -35.49
C SER A 120 -8.85 27.84 -35.21
N THR A 121 -7.69 28.43 -34.94
CA THR A 121 -6.48 27.71 -34.47
C THR A 121 -6.34 27.66 -32.95
N ALA A 122 -7.40 27.96 -32.18
CA ALA A 122 -7.33 28.10 -30.72
C ALA A 122 -7.85 26.88 -29.92
N SER A 123 -8.42 25.85 -30.56
CA SER A 123 -9.05 24.73 -29.84
C SER A 123 -8.08 23.62 -29.41
N PHE A 124 -7.03 23.34 -30.20
CA PHE A 124 -6.19 22.15 -29.99
C PHE A 124 -4.97 22.37 -29.06
N SER A 125 -4.41 23.58 -29.04
CA SER A 125 -3.29 23.95 -28.15
C SER A 125 -3.70 23.93 -26.67
N PHE A 126 -4.98 24.20 -26.37
CA PHE A 126 -5.49 24.28 -25.01
C PHE A 126 -5.56 22.90 -24.30
N GLN A 127 -5.76 21.81 -25.04
CA GLN A 127 -5.82 20.45 -24.47
C GLN A 127 -4.43 19.88 -24.11
N LEU A 128 -3.41 20.14 -24.94
CA LEU A 128 -2.00 19.84 -24.60
C LEU A 128 -1.54 20.63 -23.36
N ARG A 129 -1.91 21.92 -23.29
CA ARG A 129 -1.62 22.83 -22.16
C ARG A 129 -2.10 22.28 -20.82
N ASN A 130 -3.21 21.56 -20.79
CA ASN A 130 -3.79 21.00 -19.56
C ASN A 130 -3.13 19.70 -19.05
N ARG A 131 -2.46 18.91 -19.91
CA ARG A 131 -1.78 17.68 -19.48
C ARG A 131 -0.37 17.95 -18.95
N PHE A 132 0.36 18.88 -19.57
CA PHE A 132 1.70 19.27 -19.10
C PHE A 132 1.64 20.06 -17.80
N LYS A 133 0.68 21.00 -17.65
CA LYS A 133 0.48 21.76 -16.41
C LYS A 133 0.26 20.88 -15.17
N LYS A 134 -0.34 19.70 -15.33
CA LYS A 134 -0.52 18.72 -14.23
C LYS A 134 0.78 18.04 -13.78
N LYS A 135 1.84 18.08 -14.58
CA LYS A 135 3.14 17.46 -14.29
C LYS A 135 4.12 18.42 -13.60
N VAL A 136 3.81 19.72 -13.60
CA VAL A 136 4.63 20.77 -13.01
C VAL A 136 4.18 20.99 -11.55
N PRO A 137 5.11 21.06 -10.58
CA PRO A 137 4.76 21.33 -9.19
C PRO A 137 4.08 22.70 -9.00
N GLN A 138 3.28 22.83 -7.95
CA GLN A 138 2.62 24.09 -7.62
C GLN A 138 3.68 25.12 -7.19
N GLY A 139 3.59 26.36 -7.69
CA GLY A 139 4.57 27.41 -7.42
C GLY A 139 5.83 27.37 -8.28
N ALA A 140 5.89 26.52 -9.33
CA ALA A 140 7.03 26.48 -10.23
C ALA A 140 7.20 27.78 -11.04
N GLU A 141 8.43 28.24 -11.13
CA GLU A 141 8.85 29.36 -11.98
C GLU A 141 9.49 28.84 -13.28
N ALA A 142 9.42 29.64 -14.35
CA ALA A 142 10.07 29.36 -15.62
C ALA A 142 11.41 30.09 -15.74
N ALA A 143 12.39 29.39 -16.29
CA ALA A 143 13.62 29.97 -16.79
C ALA A 143 13.70 29.81 -18.30
N HIS A 144 14.09 30.87 -19.00
CA HIS A 144 14.18 30.89 -20.46
C HIS A 144 15.63 30.92 -20.90
N ILE A 145 15.97 30.06 -21.85
CA ILE A 145 17.35 29.92 -22.34
C ILE A 145 17.27 30.02 -23.87
N ALA A 146 17.70 31.16 -24.39
CA ALA A 146 17.73 31.46 -25.80
C ALA A 146 19.17 31.35 -26.30
N VAL A 147 19.43 30.36 -27.16
CA VAL A 147 20.76 30.16 -27.74
C VAL A 147 20.63 30.07 -29.26
N GLY A 148 21.51 30.76 -29.98
CA GLY A 148 21.45 30.76 -31.44
C GLY A 148 22.70 31.32 -32.11
N GLU A 149 22.72 31.20 -33.42
CA GLU A 149 23.79 31.72 -34.26
C GLU A 149 23.29 32.87 -35.13
N VAL A 150 24.17 33.84 -35.33
CA VAL A 150 23.86 35.07 -36.06
C VAL A 150 25.06 35.43 -36.94
N GLU A 151 24.79 35.73 -38.21
CA GLU A 151 25.85 36.05 -39.19
C GLU A 151 26.50 37.42 -38.93
N PHE A 152 25.75 38.38 -38.38
CA PHE A 152 26.18 39.77 -38.21
C PHE A 152 26.96 40.06 -36.92
N LEU A 153 27.13 39.08 -36.02
CA LEU A 153 27.86 39.25 -34.77
C LEU A 153 29.30 38.73 -34.90
N GLU A 154 30.29 39.61 -34.73
CA GLU A 154 31.71 39.20 -34.70
C GLU A 154 32.11 38.57 -33.36
N LYS A 155 31.53 39.08 -32.26
CA LYS A 155 31.74 38.59 -30.88
C LYS A 155 30.46 37.97 -30.33
N PRO A 156 30.54 36.95 -29.46
CA PRO A 156 29.37 36.37 -28.84
C PRO A 156 28.70 37.36 -27.89
N PHE A 157 27.41 37.59 -28.09
CA PHE A 157 26.54 38.34 -27.21
C PHE A 157 25.98 37.44 -26.12
N THR A 158 26.23 37.78 -24.85
CA THR A 158 25.79 37.01 -23.68
C THR A 158 25.08 37.91 -22.69
N ALA A 159 23.90 37.48 -22.23
CA ALA A 159 23.14 38.20 -21.21
C ALA A 159 22.49 37.22 -20.22
N PHE A 160 22.69 37.47 -18.93
CA PHE A 160 21.97 36.82 -17.84
C PHE A 160 21.08 37.84 -17.12
N ILE A 161 19.80 37.53 -16.99
CA ILE A 161 18.79 38.46 -16.49
C ILE A 161 17.98 37.77 -15.40
N ARG A 162 17.92 38.41 -14.23
CA ARG A 162 16.99 38.07 -13.14
C ARG A 162 15.93 39.16 -13.04
N LEU A 163 14.66 38.76 -13.08
CA LEU A 163 13.53 39.66 -12.84
C LEU A 163 13.26 39.79 -11.35
N LYS A 164 12.88 41.00 -10.90
CA LYS A 164 12.56 41.26 -9.47
C LYS A 164 11.29 40.56 -8.99
N LEU A 165 10.30 40.43 -9.88
CA LEU A 165 9.05 39.69 -9.67
C LEU A 165 8.88 38.66 -10.78
N GLY A 166 8.18 37.55 -10.49
CA GLY A 166 7.88 36.53 -11.50
C GLY A 166 6.83 37.03 -12.49
N VAL A 167 7.20 37.18 -13.77
CA VAL A 167 6.34 37.78 -14.81
C VAL A 167 5.95 36.74 -15.85
N THR A 168 4.68 36.70 -16.23
CA THR A 168 4.19 35.76 -17.25
C THR A 168 4.54 36.25 -18.66
N LEU A 169 5.67 35.78 -19.21
CA LEU A 169 6.19 36.19 -20.53
C LEU A 169 5.48 35.52 -21.73
N GLY A 170 4.17 35.27 -21.63
CA GLY A 170 3.32 34.83 -22.74
C GLY A 170 3.83 33.58 -23.47
N SER A 171 4.07 33.70 -24.78
CA SER A 171 4.37 32.61 -25.72
C SER A 171 5.80 32.06 -25.65
N LEU A 172 6.64 32.54 -24.72
CA LEU A 172 8.03 32.06 -24.58
C LEU A 172 8.13 30.64 -24.02
N ALA A 173 7.22 30.27 -23.10
CA ALA A 173 7.10 28.90 -22.61
C ALA A 173 5.88 28.20 -23.20
N GLU A 174 5.95 26.87 -23.32
CA GLU A 174 4.84 26.02 -23.74
C GLU A 174 3.64 26.11 -22.77
N VAL A 175 3.92 26.39 -21.49
CA VAL A 175 2.92 26.61 -20.44
C VAL A 175 3.11 27.96 -19.77
N THR A 176 1.99 28.60 -19.46
CA THR A 176 1.94 29.90 -18.77
C THR A 176 2.42 29.73 -17.32
N LEU A 177 3.71 29.96 -17.10
CA LEU A 177 4.36 29.99 -15.79
C LEU A 177 4.99 31.38 -15.60
N PRO A 178 5.04 31.90 -14.35
CA PRO A 178 5.77 33.11 -14.04
C PRO A 178 7.26 32.87 -14.33
N SER A 179 7.88 33.76 -15.10
CA SER A 179 9.28 33.65 -15.52
C SER A 179 10.14 34.49 -14.59
N ARG A 180 11.26 33.93 -14.12
CA ARG A 180 12.17 34.59 -13.17
C ARG A 180 13.56 34.85 -13.77
N PHE A 181 14.07 33.89 -14.52
CA PHE A 181 15.42 33.93 -15.11
C PHE A 181 15.35 33.88 -16.63
N LEU A 182 16.22 34.66 -17.29
CA LEU A 182 16.38 34.67 -18.73
C LEU A 182 17.88 34.69 -19.06
N PHE A 183 18.31 33.75 -19.89
CA PHE A 183 19.68 33.66 -20.38
C PHE A 183 19.67 33.69 -21.92
N ILE A 184 20.45 34.59 -22.50
CA ILE A 184 20.57 34.79 -23.94
C ILE A 184 22.05 34.61 -24.34
N LEU A 185 22.32 33.74 -25.30
CA LEU A 185 23.63 33.53 -25.90
C LEU A 185 23.51 33.48 -27.42
N LEU A 186 24.02 34.51 -28.10
CA LEU A 186 24.05 34.60 -29.55
C LEU A 186 25.50 34.74 -30.02
N GLY A 187 25.92 34.00 -31.04
CA GLY A 187 27.30 34.09 -31.54
C GLY A 187 27.47 33.78 -33.02
N PRO A 188 28.69 33.95 -33.56
CA PRO A 188 29.00 33.67 -34.98
C PRO A 188 28.92 32.17 -35.32
N ARG A 189 28.69 31.87 -36.61
CA ARG A 189 28.40 30.52 -37.16
C ARG A 189 29.43 29.41 -36.97
N ALA A 190 30.62 29.72 -36.44
CA ALA A 190 31.71 28.74 -36.38
C ALA A 190 31.52 27.65 -35.30
N LYS A 191 30.55 27.78 -34.38
CA LYS A 191 30.50 27.01 -33.13
C LYS A 191 29.10 26.51 -32.71
N VAL A 192 28.23 26.15 -33.66
CA VAL A 192 26.81 25.78 -33.41
C VAL A 192 26.64 24.80 -32.25
N LYS A 193 27.37 23.68 -32.30
CA LYS A 193 27.26 22.61 -31.31
C LYS A 193 27.74 23.08 -29.93
N ALA A 194 28.74 23.96 -29.88
CA ALA A 194 29.28 24.45 -28.63
C ALA A 194 28.27 25.36 -27.91
N TYR A 195 27.61 26.28 -28.62
CA TYR A 195 26.61 27.15 -27.99
C TYR A 195 25.43 26.37 -27.43
N HIS A 196 24.90 25.40 -28.20
CA HIS A 196 23.82 24.55 -27.71
C HIS A 196 24.22 23.80 -26.43
N GLU A 197 25.44 23.27 -26.35
CA GLU A 197 25.96 22.62 -25.15
C GLU A 197 26.13 23.58 -23.96
N VAL A 198 26.47 24.85 -24.19
CA VAL A 198 26.49 25.90 -23.16
C VAL A 198 25.06 26.20 -22.66
N GLY A 199 24.08 26.26 -23.57
CA GLY A 199 22.67 26.39 -23.22
C GLY A 199 22.16 25.22 -22.37
N ARG A 200 22.53 23.98 -22.72
CA ARG A 200 22.23 22.77 -21.93
C ARG A 200 22.86 22.83 -20.54
N ALA A 201 24.11 23.32 -20.46
CA ALA A 201 24.80 23.49 -19.18
C ALA A 201 24.08 24.53 -18.30
N MET A 202 23.68 25.67 -18.86
CA MET A 202 22.91 26.69 -18.14
C MET A 202 21.54 26.17 -17.68
N ALA A 203 20.88 25.36 -18.50
CA ALA A 203 19.60 24.75 -18.15
C ALA A 203 19.74 23.81 -16.95
N THR A 204 20.81 23.02 -16.92
CA THR A 204 21.09 22.10 -15.82
C THR A 204 21.44 22.85 -14.54
N LEU A 205 22.26 23.91 -14.65
CA LEU A 205 22.62 24.77 -13.52
C LEU A 205 21.37 25.44 -12.90
N LEU A 206 20.48 25.98 -13.74
CA LEU A 206 19.22 26.58 -13.28
C LEU A 206 18.19 25.58 -12.76
N THR A 207 18.36 24.28 -13.00
CA THR A 207 17.52 23.24 -12.39
C THR A 207 17.98 22.80 -11.00
N ASP A 208 19.21 23.15 -10.60
CA ASP A 208 19.73 22.82 -9.29
C ASP A 208 19.13 23.71 -8.19
N GLU A 209 18.69 23.09 -7.08
CA GLU A 209 18.03 23.80 -5.99
C GLU A 209 18.97 24.72 -5.20
N LEU A 210 20.26 24.38 -5.08
CA LEU A 210 21.23 25.22 -4.38
C LEU A 210 21.56 26.44 -5.22
N PHE A 211 21.84 26.26 -6.51
CA PHE A 211 22.09 27.36 -7.42
C PHE A 211 20.88 28.29 -7.55
N GLN A 212 19.65 27.76 -7.59
CA GLN A 212 18.44 28.60 -7.61
C GLN A 212 18.36 29.53 -6.40
N ARG A 213 18.68 29.05 -5.19
CA ARG A 213 18.68 29.89 -3.98
C ARG A 213 19.75 30.96 -4.03
N ILE A 214 20.96 30.60 -4.46
CA ILE A 214 22.07 31.54 -4.63
C ILE A 214 21.69 32.60 -5.68
N ALA A 215 21.17 32.19 -6.84
CA ALA A 215 20.75 33.09 -7.90
C ALA A 215 19.57 34.00 -7.50
N GLN A 216 18.70 33.57 -6.58
CA GLN A 216 17.64 34.40 -6.01
C GLN A 216 18.18 35.45 -5.02
N GLN A 217 19.22 35.12 -4.27
CA GLN A 217 19.81 35.98 -3.23
C GLN A 217 20.98 36.84 -3.72
N ALA A 218 21.56 36.54 -4.88
CA ALA A 218 22.74 37.21 -5.41
C ALA A 218 22.53 38.73 -5.56
N GLU A 219 23.41 39.55 -5.01
CA GLU A 219 23.41 40.99 -5.27
C GLU A 219 24.50 41.36 -6.29
N HIS A 220 25.56 40.56 -6.32
CA HIS A 220 26.72 40.80 -7.16
C HIS A 220 26.94 39.66 -8.17
N ARG A 221 27.74 39.96 -9.20
CA ARG A 221 28.15 38.98 -10.20
C ARG A 221 28.92 37.80 -9.61
N GLU A 222 29.68 38.08 -8.56
CA GLU A 222 30.54 37.13 -7.87
C GLU A 222 29.74 36.02 -7.19
N ASP A 223 28.54 36.32 -6.66
CA ASP A 223 27.68 35.34 -6.01
C ASP A 223 27.21 34.25 -6.99
N ILE A 224 26.89 34.65 -8.22
CA ILE A 224 26.47 33.72 -9.28
C ILE A 224 27.65 32.86 -9.75
N ILE A 225 28.84 33.45 -9.86
CA ILE A 225 30.06 32.71 -10.21
C ILE A 225 30.39 31.71 -9.09
N THR A 226 30.31 32.13 -7.83
CA THR A 226 30.51 31.28 -6.65
C THR A 226 29.50 30.14 -6.61
N GLY A 227 28.23 30.42 -6.90
CA GLY A 227 27.20 29.38 -7.01
C GLY A 227 27.48 28.37 -8.12
N MET A 228 28.06 28.82 -9.25
CA MET A 228 28.48 27.92 -10.31
C MET A 228 29.72 27.10 -9.93
N GLU A 229 30.66 27.66 -9.17
CA GLU A 229 31.81 26.93 -8.64
C GLU A 229 31.39 25.85 -7.65
N ALA A 230 30.48 26.17 -6.72
CA ALA A 230 29.89 25.18 -5.81
C ALA A 230 29.17 24.06 -6.57
N PHE A 231 28.47 24.38 -7.67
CA PHE A 231 27.89 23.37 -8.55
C PHE A 231 28.96 22.50 -9.22
N LEU A 232 30.06 23.08 -9.71
CA LEU A 232 31.16 22.35 -10.33
C LEU A 232 31.84 21.38 -9.35
N ASP A 233 31.95 21.74 -8.07
CA ASP A 233 32.53 20.89 -7.03
C ASP A 233 31.67 19.63 -6.74
N GLU A 234 30.35 19.72 -6.94
CA GLU A 234 29.44 18.57 -6.80
C GLU A 234 29.38 17.67 -8.05
N LEU A 235 29.93 18.11 -9.19
CA LEU A 235 29.82 17.36 -10.45
C LEU A 235 30.73 16.12 -10.46
N THR A 236 30.14 15.00 -10.89
CA THR A 236 30.90 13.78 -11.17
C THR A 236 31.30 13.75 -12.65
N VAL A 237 32.61 13.74 -12.93
CA VAL A 237 33.13 13.68 -14.31
C VAL A 237 33.30 12.24 -14.76
N LEU A 238 32.71 11.89 -15.91
CA LEU A 238 32.87 10.59 -16.54
C LEU A 238 34.05 10.60 -17.53
N PRO A 239 34.90 9.55 -17.55
CA PRO A 239 36.07 9.51 -18.44
C PRO A 239 35.65 9.44 -19.92
N PRO A 240 36.28 10.23 -20.81
CA PRO A 240 35.99 10.17 -22.23
C PRO A 240 36.42 8.81 -22.84
N GLY A 241 35.62 8.28 -23.77
CA GLY A 241 35.94 7.08 -24.56
C GLY A 241 35.44 5.73 -24.01
N LYS A 242 35.04 5.64 -22.74
CA LYS A 242 34.38 4.44 -22.16
C LYS A 242 32.86 4.56 -22.08
N TRP A 243 32.33 5.73 -22.43
CA TRP A 243 30.93 6.08 -22.31
C TRP A 243 30.40 6.57 -23.65
N ASP A 244 29.24 6.06 -24.06
CA ASP A 244 28.56 6.53 -25.27
C ASP A 244 27.73 7.78 -24.94
N HIS A 245 27.97 8.88 -25.67
CA HIS A 245 27.24 10.15 -25.49
C HIS A 245 25.73 10.02 -25.77
N SER A 246 25.32 8.99 -26.50
CA SER A 246 23.91 8.69 -26.77
C SER A 246 23.25 7.83 -25.69
N ALA A 247 24.05 7.17 -24.83
CA ALA A 247 23.54 6.33 -23.74
C ALA A 247 22.92 7.21 -22.64
N ARG A 248 21.60 7.07 -22.46
CA ARG A 248 20.81 7.85 -21.50
C ARG A 248 20.87 7.18 -20.12
N ILE A 249 21.38 7.90 -19.12
CA ILE A 249 21.39 7.43 -17.73
C ILE A 249 19.99 7.63 -17.14
N PRO A 250 19.30 6.56 -16.70
CA PRO A 250 18.01 6.71 -16.05
C PRO A 250 18.19 7.48 -14.73
N PRO A 251 17.22 8.33 -14.35
CA PRO A 251 17.28 9.05 -13.08
C PRO A 251 17.38 8.08 -11.89
N PRO A 252 18.09 8.46 -10.82
CA PRO A 252 18.21 7.62 -9.63
C PRO A 252 16.84 7.45 -8.96
N SER A 253 16.61 6.28 -8.35
CA SER A 253 15.38 5.94 -7.66
C SER A 253 15.16 6.72 -6.35
N CYS A 254 16.20 7.36 -5.82
CA CYS A 254 16.13 8.18 -4.61
C CYS A 254 17.14 9.34 -4.72
N MET A 255 16.66 10.58 -4.59
CA MET A 255 17.51 11.76 -4.59
C MET A 255 18.09 11.97 -3.18
N PRO A 256 19.40 12.26 -3.03
CA PRO A 256 19.98 12.63 -1.75
C PRO A 256 19.33 13.90 -1.20
N SER A 257 18.91 13.89 0.07
CA SER A 257 18.32 15.05 0.74
C SER A 257 19.33 16.20 0.84
N LEU A 258 18.89 17.42 0.51
CA LEU A 258 19.68 18.65 0.47
C LEU A 258 20.53 18.90 1.74
N GLN A 259 20.05 18.49 2.92
CA GLN A 259 20.76 18.66 4.20
C GLN A 259 22.09 17.90 4.31
N ARG A 260 22.25 16.81 3.56
CA ARG A 260 23.56 16.12 3.48
C ARG A 260 24.58 16.93 2.67
N ARG A 261 24.12 17.81 1.78
CA ARG A 261 24.97 18.65 0.93
C ARG A 261 25.40 19.93 1.65
N THR A 262 24.50 20.54 2.44
CA THR A 262 24.81 21.76 3.21
C THR A 262 25.77 21.52 4.37
N ALA A 263 25.91 20.28 4.86
CA ALA A 263 26.86 19.93 5.93
C ALA A 263 28.34 19.97 5.52
N VAL A 264 28.64 20.13 4.22
CA VAL A 264 30.01 20.17 3.67
C VAL A 264 30.60 21.59 3.68
N TYR A 265 29.78 22.64 3.85
CA TYR A 265 30.25 24.02 4.03
C TYR A 265 30.17 24.43 5.52
N PRO A 266 31.30 24.78 6.17
CA PRO A 266 31.24 25.40 7.50
C PRO A 266 30.60 26.80 7.37
N PRO A 267 29.71 27.20 8.29
CA PRO A 267 29.17 28.55 8.30
C PRO A 267 30.20 29.51 8.89
N ASP A 268 31.05 30.10 8.05
CA ASP A 268 31.89 31.22 8.44
C ASP A 268 31.25 32.56 8.05
N GLN A 269 31.28 33.49 9.02
CA GLN A 269 30.89 34.91 8.96
C GLN A 269 29.38 35.25 8.98
N GLN A 270 28.79 35.21 10.18
CA GLN A 270 27.74 36.16 10.57
C GLN A 270 28.37 37.35 11.28
N SER A 271 28.51 38.46 10.55
CA SER A 271 28.77 39.79 11.12
C SER A 271 27.50 40.32 11.80
N HIS A 272 27.69 40.86 13.00
CA HIS A 272 26.69 41.47 13.87
C HIS A 272 25.77 42.49 13.19
N GLY A 273 24.48 42.43 13.53
CA GLY A 273 23.49 43.48 13.30
C GLY A 273 22.22 43.18 14.08
N ASN A 274 21.95 43.96 15.12
CA ASN A 274 20.81 43.84 16.04
C ASN A 274 19.63 44.68 15.52
N GLY A 275 18.40 44.17 15.56
CA GLY A 275 17.16 44.94 15.38
C GLY A 275 16.18 44.39 14.34
N ASP A 276 15.19 43.63 14.79
CA ASP A 276 13.75 43.97 14.70
C ASP A 276 12.84 42.73 14.82
N MET A 277 11.97 42.80 15.82
CA MET A 277 10.88 41.88 16.10
C MET A 277 9.70 42.14 15.16
N ALA A 278 9.40 41.21 14.24
CA ALA A 278 8.04 40.85 13.79
C ALA A 278 8.07 39.83 12.64
N ALA A 279 8.15 38.53 12.95
CA ALA A 279 7.68 37.42 12.09
C ALA A 279 7.78 36.09 12.87
N ALA A 280 6.98 35.94 13.92
CA ALA A 280 6.86 34.70 14.66
C ALA A 280 5.86 33.76 13.96
N GLY A 281 6.37 32.87 13.11
CA GLY A 281 5.54 31.85 12.47
C GLY A 281 6.25 31.05 11.38
N ASP A 282 7.34 30.35 11.72
CA ASP A 282 7.80 29.10 11.07
C ASP A 282 9.21 28.70 11.52
N ARG A 283 9.38 28.47 12.83
CA ARG A 283 10.57 27.80 13.38
C ARG A 283 10.18 26.62 14.27
N ALA A 284 9.48 25.64 13.69
CA ALA A 284 9.39 24.32 14.29
C ALA A 284 10.68 23.55 14.00
N SER A 285 11.53 23.48 15.04
CA SER A 285 12.77 22.72 15.18
C SER A 285 12.85 21.41 14.38
N LEU A 286 13.92 21.28 13.60
CA LEU A 286 14.38 20.03 13.01
C LEU A 286 15.61 19.55 13.79
N GLY A 287 15.55 18.37 14.42
CA GLY A 287 16.76 17.70 14.93
C GLY A 287 16.70 16.96 16.27
N HIS A 288 15.53 16.76 16.90
CA HIS A 288 15.42 15.82 18.01
C HIS A 288 14.62 14.56 17.64
N PRO A 289 15.04 13.37 18.09
CA PRO A 289 14.36 12.12 17.79
C PRO A 289 12.99 12.09 18.48
N ARG A 290 11.93 12.54 17.79
CA ARG A 290 10.56 12.62 18.32
C ARG A 290 10.07 11.36 19.04
N SER A 291 10.47 10.15 18.64
CA SER A 291 10.02 8.93 19.36
C SER A 291 10.64 8.75 20.75
N THR A 292 11.76 9.41 21.05
CA THR A 292 12.42 9.28 22.36
C THR A 292 11.74 10.14 23.41
N GLU A 293 11.08 11.24 23.03
CA GLU A 293 10.25 12.02 23.96
C GLU A 293 8.87 11.38 24.20
N GLU A 294 8.31 10.67 23.20
CA GLU A 294 6.93 10.15 23.24
C GLU A 294 6.65 9.00 24.23
N LEU A 295 7.69 8.36 24.74
CA LEU A 295 7.63 7.15 25.58
C LEU A 295 8.38 7.33 26.92
N GLU A 296 8.76 8.56 27.28
CA GLU A 296 9.54 8.80 28.51
C GLU A 296 8.64 8.59 29.70
N ARG A 297 9.20 7.98 30.75
CA ARG A 297 8.45 7.71 31.96
C ARG A 297 8.12 9.04 32.62
N THR A 298 6.83 9.35 32.76
CA THR A 298 6.40 10.64 33.32
C THR A 298 6.45 10.65 34.85
N GLY A 299 6.57 9.47 35.47
CA GLY A 299 6.69 9.30 36.91
C GLY A 299 5.39 9.54 37.69
N ARG A 300 4.26 9.76 37.01
CA ARG A 300 2.93 9.94 37.59
C ARG A 300 2.02 8.79 37.20
N LEU A 301 1.15 8.33 38.11
CA LEU A 301 0.12 7.35 37.79
C LEU A 301 -0.79 7.90 36.66
N PHE A 302 -1.00 7.11 35.61
CA PHE A 302 -1.73 7.49 34.38
C PHE A 302 -1.18 8.69 33.58
N GLY A 303 0.06 9.14 33.85
CA GLY A 303 0.64 10.29 33.15
C GLY A 303 0.77 10.07 31.64
N GLY A 304 1.29 8.91 31.23
CA GLY A 304 1.41 8.52 29.83
C GLY A 304 0.06 8.41 29.10
N LEU A 305 -0.98 7.90 29.76
CA LEU A 305 -2.34 7.82 29.19
C LEU A 305 -2.91 9.21 28.90
N LEU A 306 -2.76 10.15 29.84
CA LEU A 306 -3.29 11.51 29.66
C LEU A 306 -2.56 12.25 28.54
N GLN A 307 -1.25 12.00 28.38
CA GLN A 307 -0.48 12.52 27.24
C GLN A 307 -0.94 11.92 25.90
N ASP A 308 -1.26 10.63 25.85
CA ASP A 308 -1.80 9.97 24.65
C ASP A 308 -3.14 10.61 24.23
N ILE A 309 -4.05 10.83 25.20
CA ILE A 309 -5.35 11.47 24.95
C ILE A 309 -5.17 12.91 24.47
N ARG A 310 -4.33 13.70 25.15
CA ARG A 310 -4.10 15.11 24.80
C ARG A 310 -3.51 15.27 23.39
N ARG A 311 -2.64 14.34 22.97
CA ARG A 311 -2.05 14.32 21.62
C ARG A 311 -3.08 14.00 20.54
N LYS A 312 -4.03 13.08 20.79
CA LYS A 312 -4.99 12.60 19.79
C LYS A 312 -6.31 13.35 19.73
N ALA A 313 -6.73 13.98 20.83
CA ALA A 313 -7.96 14.78 20.89
C ALA A 313 -8.16 15.77 19.72
N PRO A 314 -7.17 16.60 19.30
CA PRO A 314 -7.41 17.57 18.22
C PRO A 314 -7.62 16.94 16.85
N TRP A 315 -7.12 15.72 16.62
CA TRP A 315 -7.19 15.05 15.32
C TRP A 315 -8.50 14.27 15.12
N TYR A 316 -9.30 14.07 16.17
CA TYR A 316 -10.48 13.20 16.13
C TYR A 316 -11.49 13.60 15.04
N CYS A 317 -11.79 14.89 14.88
CA CYS A 317 -12.71 15.36 13.84
C CYS A 317 -12.12 15.21 12.43
N SER A 318 -10.80 15.42 12.28
CA SER A 318 -10.11 15.28 10.99
C SER A 318 -10.15 13.84 10.46
N ASP A 319 -10.15 12.84 11.36
CA ASP A 319 -10.16 11.41 11.01
C ASP A 319 -11.41 10.99 10.23
N PHE A 320 -12.55 11.66 10.45
CA PHE A 320 -13.80 11.39 9.73
C PHE A 320 -13.87 12.11 8.39
N SER A 321 -13.31 13.32 8.28
CA SER A 321 -13.25 14.07 7.02
C SER A 321 -12.27 13.45 6.01
N ASP A 322 -11.12 12.97 6.49
CA ASP A 322 -10.08 12.35 5.66
C ASP A 322 -10.52 11.02 5.01
N ALA A 323 -11.60 10.42 5.52
CA ALA A 323 -12.09 9.12 5.12
C ALA A 323 -12.91 9.11 3.82
N LEU A 324 -13.36 10.27 3.32
CA LEU A 324 -14.29 10.39 2.18
C LEU A 324 -13.65 10.20 0.79
N HIS A 325 -12.60 9.38 0.68
CA HIS A 325 -11.90 9.11 -0.57
C HIS A 325 -12.24 7.73 -1.13
N PRO A 326 -12.36 7.54 -2.47
CA PRO A 326 -12.75 6.25 -3.07
C PRO A 326 -11.82 5.07 -2.71
N GLN A 327 -10.53 5.34 -2.50
CA GLN A 327 -9.56 4.35 -1.99
C GLN A 327 -10.02 3.72 -0.67
N CYS A 328 -10.66 4.49 0.22
CA CYS A 328 -11.13 4.00 1.51
C CYS A 328 -12.23 2.95 1.34
N LEU A 329 -13.13 3.11 0.36
CA LEU A 329 -14.17 2.11 0.06
C LEU A 329 -13.57 0.76 -0.35
N SER A 330 -12.53 0.77 -1.20
CA SER A 330 -11.83 -0.45 -1.60
C SER A 330 -11.16 -1.15 -0.40
N ALA A 331 -10.57 -0.36 0.50
CA ALA A 331 -9.98 -0.87 1.73
C ALA A 331 -11.04 -1.49 2.67
N VAL A 332 -12.20 -0.84 2.86
CA VAL A 332 -13.29 -1.39 3.69
C VAL A 332 -13.72 -2.76 3.18
N LEU A 333 -14.01 -2.88 1.90
CA LEU A 333 -14.53 -4.12 1.32
C LEU A 333 -13.50 -5.26 1.38
N TYR A 334 -12.23 -4.97 1.07
CA TYR A 334 -11.16 -5.95 1.14
C TYR A 334 -10.94 -6.46 2.56
N ILE A 335 -10.78 -5.54 3.52
CA ILE A 335 -10.52 -5.88 4.91
C ILE A 335 -11.74 -6.52 5.57
N TYR A 336 -12.97 -6.14 5.18
CA TYR A 336 -14.18 -6.83 5.60
C TYR A 336 -14.15 -8.33 5.26
N LEU A 337 -13.83 -8.70 4.02
CA LEU A 337 -13.75 -10.11 3.62
C LEU A 337 -12.64 -10.85 4.37
N ALA A 338 -11.51 -10.20 4.63
CA ALA A 338 -10.44 -10.76 5.45
C ALA A 338 -10.90 -11.02 6.91
N THR A 339 -11.55 -10.04 7.54
CA THR A 339 -12.04 -10.12 8.92
C THR A 339 -13.16 -11.15 9.07
N VAL A 340 -14.11 -11.21 8.15
CA VAL A 340 -15.20 -12.21 8.15
C VAL A 340 -14.63 -13.63 8.04
N THR A 341 -13.71 -13.86 7.12
CA THR A 341 -13.07 -15.16 6.96
C THR A 341 -12.30 -15.56 8.22
N ASN A 342 -11.59 -14.60 8.83
CA ASN A 342 -10.85 -14.85 10.07
C ASN A 342 -11.80 -15.18 11.23
N ALA A 343 -12.88 -14.44 11.38
CA ALA A 343 -13.90 -14.67 12.41
C ALA A 343 -14.56 -16.05 12.27
N ILE A 344 -14.86 -16.50 11.03
CA ILE A 344 -15.42 -17.82 10.76
C ILE A 344 -14.42 -18.92 11.09
N THR A 345 -13.21 -18.82 10.53
CA THR A 345 -12.20 -19.87 10.69
C THR A 345 -11.83 -20.07 12.16
N PHE A 346 -11.60 -18.99 12.92
CA PHE A 346 -11.39 -19.08 14.36
C PHE A 346 -12.64 -19.51 15.13
N GLY A 347 -13.83 -19.06 14.70
CA GLY A 347 -15.09 -19.47 15.33
C GLY A 347 -15.39 -20.96 15.20
N VAL A 348 -15.07 -21.58 14.06
CA VAL A 348 -15.18 -23.04 13.85
C VAL A 348 -14.18 -23.77 14.73
N MET A 349 -12.90 -23.37 14.69
CA MET A 349 -11.87 -24.00 15.52
C MET A 349 -12.16 -23.89 17.02
N LEU A 350 -12.77 -22.78 17.45
CA LEU A 350 -13.17 -22.56 18.84
C LEU A 350 -14.38 -23.42 19.22
N GLY A 351 -15.35 -23.60 18.31
CA GLY A 351 -16.46 -24.53 18.47
C GLY A 351 -16.00 -25.97 18.70
N ASP A 352 -15.07 -26.42 17.85
CA ASP A 352 -14.48 -27.76 17.94
C ASP A 352 -13.67 -27.93 19.24
N ALA A 353 -12.93 -26.90 19.67
CA ALA A 353 -12.11 -26.95 20.87
C ALA A 353 -12.91 -26.91 22.17
N THR A 354 -14.10 -26.29 22.18
CA THR A 354 -14.90 -26.04 23.38
C THR A 354 -16.20 -26.86 23.43
N ALA A 355 -16.30 -27.92 22.62
CA ALA A 355 -17.51 -28.75 22.47
C ALA A 355 -18.78 -27.90 22.28
N ASN A 356 -18.71 -26.88 21.41
CA ASN A 356 -19.79 -25.96 21.09
C ASN A 356 -20.29 -25.07 22.25
N MET A 357 -19.53 -24.91 23.34
CA MET A 357 -19.82 -23.90 24.37
C MET A 357 -19.63 -22.46 23.86
N GLN A 358 -18.81 -22.29 22.82
CA GLN A 358 -18.55 -21.04 22.13
C GLN A 358 -18.24 -21.34 20.67
N GLY A 359 -18.88 -20.65 19.73
CA GLY A 359 -18.81 -21.01 18.31
C GLY A 359 -18.65 -19.82 17.38
N VAL A 360 -19.10 -20.03 16.15
CA VAL A 360 -18.96 -19.08 15.04
C VAL A 360 -19.73 -17.78 15.30
N LEU A 361 -20.93 -17.86 15.89
CA LEU A 361 -21.75 -16.67 16.10
C LEU A 361 -21.17 -15.74 17.18
N GLU A 362 -20.68 -16.29 18.29
CA GLU A 362 -20.02 -15.52 19.35
C GLU A 362 -18.73 -14.86 18.84
N SER A 363 -18.01 -15.54 17.94
CA SER A 363 -16.85 -14.98 17.24
C SER A 363 -17.21 -13.80 16.34
N PHE A 364 -18.31 -13.89 15.59
CA PHE A 364 -18.79 -12.78 14.77
C PHE A 364 -19.24 -11.57 15.59
N LEU A 365 -20.12 -11.81 16.55
CA LEU A 365 -20.70 -10.74 17.36
C LEU A 365 -19.62 -10.05 18.20
N GLY A 366 -18.71 -10.83 18.78
CA GLY A 366 -17.60 -10.30 19.54
C GLY A 366 -16.63 -9.49 18.68
N THR A 367 -16.29 -9.95 17.47
CA THR A 367 -15.42 -9.20 16.56
C THR A 367 -16.07 -7.86 16.17
N ALA A 368 -17.37 -7.88 15.85
CA ALA A 368 -18.12 -6.67 15.48
C ALA A 368 -18.18 -5.67 16.65
N PHE A 369 -18.50 -6.13 17.86
CA PHE A 369 -18.61 -5.29 19.04
C PHE A 369 -17.24 -4.75 19.51
N ALA A 370 -16.28 -5.64 19.77
CA ALA A 370 -14.96 -5.26 20.28
C ALA A 370 -14.22 -4.36 19.30
N GLY A 371 -14.26 -4.69 18.00
CA GLY A 371 -13.65 -3.89 16.96
C GLY A 371 -14.27 -2.50 16.79
N SER A 372 -15.61 -2.38 16.84
CA SER A 372 -16.29 -1.08 16.72
C SER A 372 -15.94 -0.14 17.87
N VAL A 373 -15.97 -0.65 19.10
CA VAL A 373 -15.58 0.14 20.29
C VAL A 373 -14.10 0.51 20.23
N PHE A 374 -13.24 -0.43 19.82
CA PHE A 374 -11.80 -0.16 19.71
C PHE A 374 -11.51 0.93 18.67
N CYS A 375 -12.05 0.88 17.46
CA CYS A 375 -11.81 1.91 16.45
C CYS A 375 -12.29 3.31 16.87
N LEU A 376 -13.31 3.42 17.73
CA LEU A 376 -13.80 4.69 18.25
C LEU A 376 -12.87 5.28 19.32
N PHE A 377 -12.39 4.46 20.26
CA PHE A 377 -11.66 4.94 21.44
C PHE A 377 -10.15 4.71 21.41
N SER A 378 -9.62 3.93 20.45
CA SER A 378 -8.20 3.62 20.39
C SER A 378 -7.32 4.82 20.05
N GLY A 379 -6.07 4.69 20.48
CA GLY A 379 -4.97 5.49 20.00
C GLY A 379 -4.71 5.22 18.53
N GLN A 380 -4.45 3.97 18.13
CA GLN A 380 -4.16 3.63 16.74
C GLN A 380 -5.35 2.95 16.04
N PRO A 381 -6.22 3.70 15.32
CA PRO A 381 -7.42 3.13 14.72
C PRO A 381 -7.16 2.30 13.46
N LEU A 382 -5.93 2.31 12.92
CA LEU A 382 -5.53 1.45 11.80
C LEU A 382 -5.45 -0.03 12.21
N THR A 383 -5.35 -0.29 13.51
CA THR A 383 -5.25 -1.64 14.09
C THR A 383 -6.62 -2.31 14.12
N ILE A 384 -6.65 -3.57 13.68
CA ILE A 384 -7.87 -4.39 13.59
C ILE A 384 -7.79 -5.48 14.65
N LEU A 385 -8.78 -5.50 15.55
CA LEU A 385 -8.94 -6.55 16.54
C LEU A 385 -9.52 -7.83 15.90
N SER A 386 -8.93 -8.97 16.23
CA SER A 386 -9.47 -10.28 15.87
C SER A 386 -9.03 -11.36 16.87
N SER A 387 -9.59 -12.55 16.76
CA SER A 387 -9.13 -13.70 17.55
C SER A 387 -7.77 -14.15 17.01
N THR A 388 -6.83 -14.45 17.91
CA THR A 388 -5.47 -14.88 17.54
C THR A 388 -5.24 -16.34 17.94
N GLY A 389 -4.32 -16.99 17.22
CA GLY A 389 -3.96 -18.39 17.48
C GLY A 389 -3.51 -18.66 18.93
N PRO A 390 -2.64 -17.84 19.54
CA PRO A 390 -2.25 -18.02 20.94
C PRO A 390 -3.43 -18.01 21.92
N VAL A 391 -4.37 -17.09 21.74
CA VAL A 391 -5.59 -17.03 22.56
C VAL A 391 -6.40 -18.32 22.38
N LEU A 392 -6.61 -18.80 21.15
CA LEU A 392 -7.30 -20.07 20.89
C LEU A 392 -6.65 -21.28 21.60
N VAL A 393 -5.32 -21.37 21.59
CA VAL A 393 -4.59 -22.46 22.26
C VAL A 393 -4.81 -22.40 23.78
N PHE A 394 -4.77 -21.20 24.36
CA PHE A 394 -5.07 -21.00 25.77
C PHE A 394 -6.50 -21.42 26.12
N GLU A 395 -7.49 -21.05 25.29
CA GLU A 395 -8.89 -21.43 25.49
C GLU A 395 -9.09 -22.94 25.46
N ARG A 396 -8.42 -23.64 24.53
CA ARG A 396 -8.45 -25.11 24.47
C ARG A 396 -7.87 -25.74 25.74
N PHE A 397 -6.76 -25.20 26.24
CA PHE A 397 -6.18 -25.66 27.49
C PHE A 397 -7.11 -25.39 28.68
N LEU A 398 -7.70 -24.20 28.74
CA LEU A 398 -8.64 -23.80 29.77
C LEU A 398 -9.86 -24.73 29.81
N PHE A 399 -10.40 -25.07 28.64
CA PHE A 399 -11.52 -25.98 28.50
C PHE A 399 -11.15 -27.41 28.94
N SER A 400 -10.01 -27.94 28.49
CA SER A 400 -9.53 -29.27 28.91
C SER A 400 -9.27 -29.35 30.41
N PHE A 401 -8.67 -28.30 31.00
CA PHE A 401 -8.49 -28.19 32.45
C PHE A 401 -9.84 -28.18 33.19
N SER A 402 -10.80 -27.39 32.70
CA SER A 402 -12.15 -27.32 33.27
C SER A 402 -12.84 -28.69 33.25
N GLN A 403 -12.70 -29.46 32.16
CA GLN A 403 -13.25 -30.80 32.05
C GLN A 403 -12.59 -31.80 33.01
N HIS A 404 -11.26 -31.75 33.16
CA HIS A 404 -10.53 -32.66 34.06
C HIS A 404 -10.88 -32.44 35.54
N TYR A 405 -11.13 -31.20 35.95
CA TYR A 405 -11.49 -30.84 37.32
C TYR A 405 -12.99 -30.67 37.55
N SER A 406 -13.84 -30.99 36.55
CA SER A 406 -15.30 -30.83 36.59
C SER A 406 -15.77 -29.41 36.99
N LEU A 407 -15.07 -28.39 36.50
CA LEU A 407 -15.40 -26.98 36.73
C LEU A 407 -16.27 -26.43 35.61
N ASP A 408 -17.08 -25.42 35.94
CA ASP A 408 -17.82 -24.67 34.94
C ASP A 408 -16.89 -23.72 34.17
N TYR A 409 -16.66 -24.04 32.90
CA TYR A 409 -15.73 -23.34 32.02
C TYR A 409 -16.04 -21.84 31.87
N LEU A 410 -17.33 -21.47 31.75
CA LEU A 410 -17.74 -20.08 31.49
C LEU A 410 -17.52 -19.17 32.70
N GLU A 411 -17.77 -19.68 33.92
CA GLU A 411 -17.49 -18.95 35.15
C GLU A 411 -15.99 -18.79 35.35
N PHE A 412 -15.22 -19.86 35.10
CA PHE A 412 -13.77 -19.83 35.21
C PHE A 412 -13.15 -18.81 34.24
N ARG A 413 -13.65 -18.78 33.00
CA ARG A 413 -13.31 -17.78 31.98
C ARG A 413 -13.62 -16.36 32.45
N LEU A 414 -14.79 -16.13 33.05
CA LEU A 414 -15.21 -14.81 33.53
C LEU A 414 -14.22 -14.26 34.57
N TRP A 415 -13.84 -15.07 35.56
CA TRP A 415 -12.90 -14.64 36.59
C TRP A 415 -11.50 -14.36 36.04
N ILE A 416 -11.00 -15.21 35.13
CA ILE A 416 -9.73 -14.96 34.43
C ILE A 416 -9.79 -13.61 33.68
N GLY A 417 -10.86 -13.37 32.94
CA GLY A 417 -11.04 -12.13 32.19
C GLY A 417 -11.08 -10.87 33.06
N LEU A 418 -11.71 -10.94 34.23
CA LEU A 418 -11.72 -9.84 35.21
C LEU A 418 -10.33 -9.56 35.78
N TRP A 419 -9.56 -10.60 36.14
CA TRP A 419 -8.17 -10.44 36.57
C TRP A 419 -7.28 -9.90 35.46
N VAL A 420 -7.47 -10.35 34.22
CA VAL A 420 -6.73 -9.83 33.06
C VAL A 420 -6.99 -8.35 32.86
N ALA A 421 -8.24 -7.90 32.97
CA ALA A 421 -8.60 -6.49 32.89
C ALA A 421 -7.98 -5.67 34.03
N PHE A 422 -7.99 -6.20 35.26
CA PHE A 422 -7.35 -5.58 36.41
C PHE A 422 -5.84 -5.40 36.19
N PHE A 423 -5.12 -6.47 35.81
CA PHE A 423 -3.69 -6.39 35.50
C PHE A 423 -3.42 -5.45 34.32
N GLY A 424 -4.28 -5.43 33.30
CA GLY A 424 -4.18 -4.49 32.18
C GLY A 424 -4.25 -3.02 32.63
N VAL A 425 -5.19 -2.68 33.51
CA VAL A 425 -5.28 -1.32 34.10
C VAL A 425 -4.05 -1.01 34.95
N VAL A 426 -3.52 -1.98 35.71
CA VAL A 426 -2.28 -1.81 36.49
C VAL A 426 -1.08 -1.55 35.57
N LEU A 427 -0.95 -2.27 34.44
CA LEU A 427 0.11 -2.05 33.46
C LEU A 427 0.01 -0.66 32.81
N VAL A 428 -1.20 -0.18 32.54
CA VAL A 428 -1.42 1.20 32.06
C VAL A 428 -1.04 2.23 33.14
N ALA A 429 -1.46 2.01 34.39
CA ALA A 429 -1.18 2.91 35.49
C ALA A 429 0.32 3.02 35.83
N THR A 430 1.07 1.92 35.67
CA THR A 430 2.52 1.83 35.93
C THR A 430 3.40 2.27 34.76
N GLU A 431 2.79 2.68 33.64
CA GLU A 431 3.46 3.05 32.38
C GLU A 431 4.32 1.92 31.79
N ALA A 432 3.81 0.67 31.83
CA ALA A 432 4.52 -0.50 31.31
C ALA A 432 4.81 -0.41 29.79
N SER A 433 4.09 0.44 29.04
CA SER A 433 4.40 0.69 27.62
C SER A 433 5.78 1.29 27.40
N HIS A 434 6.50 1.73 28.43
CA HIS A 434 7.92 2.10 28.31
C HIS A 434 8.80 0.92 27.86
N LEU A 435 8.45 -0.33 28.24
CA LEU A 435 9.19 -1.53 27.83
C LEU A 435 9.27 -1.70 26.30
N VAL A 436 8.33 -1.07 25.59
CA VAL A 436 8.25 -1.09 24.13
C VAL A 436 9.52 -0.54 23.47
N ARG A 437 10.26 0.35 24.15
CA ARG A 437 11.55 0.88 23.66
C ARG A 437 12.62 -0.20 23.46
N TYR A 438 12.53 -1.31 24.20
CA TYR A 438 13.48 -2.41 24.10
C TYR A 438 13.19 -3.32 22.90
N PHE A 439 12.01 -3.23 22.29
CA PHE A 439 11.76 -3.92 21.03
C PHE A 439 12.57 -3.24 19.94
N THR A 440 13.55 -3.99 19.44
CA THR A 440 14.39 -3.54 18.34
C THR A 440 13.80 -4.03 17.03
N ARG A 441 14.27 -3.46 15.92
CA ARG A 441 13.93 -3.92 14.57
C ARG A 441 14.12 -5.43 14.37
N PHE A 442 15.09 -6.04 15.05
CA PHE A 442 15.37 -7.47 14.95
C PHE A 442 14.18 -8.32 15.43
N THR A 443 13.64 -8.02 16.62
CA THR A 443 12.53 -8.78 17.20
C THR A 443 11.24 -8.54 16.45
N GLU A 444 10.96 -7.29 16.07
CA GLU A 444 9.76 -6.93 15.29
C GLU A 444 9.71 -7.66 13.93
N GLU A 445 10.81 -7.66 13.18
CA GLU A 445 10.87 -8.33 11.87
C GLU A 445 10.80 -9.85 12.02
N GLY A 446 11.41 -10.41 13.06
CA GLY A 446 11.29 -11.83 13.40
C GLY A 446 9.84 -12.23 13.71
N PHE A 447 9.15 -11.44 14.54
CA PHE A 447 7.75 -11.67 14.89
C PHE A 447 6.82 -11.55 13.69
N CYS A 448 6.97 -10.48 12.90
CA CYS A 448 6.17 -10.28 11.69
C CYS A 448 6.39 -11.42 10.68
N ALA A 449 7.65 -11.88 10.51
CA ALA A 449 7.97 -13.02 9.67
C ALA A 449 7.35 -14.32 10.19
N LEU A 450 7.40 -14.57 11.50
CA LEU A 450 6.79 -15.76 12.11
C LEU A 450 5.28 -15.81 11.88
N ILE A 451 4.57 -14.72 12.19
CA ILE A 451 3.11 -14.69 11.99
C ILE A 451 2.76 -14.83 10.51
N SER A 452 3.51 -14.19 9.61
CA SER A 452 3.27 -14.34 8.17
C SER A 452 3.50 -15.77 7.68
N LEU A 453 4.53 -16.47 8.17
CA LEU A 453 4.78 -17.88 7.87
C LEU A 453 3.68 -18.78 8.42
N ILE A 454 3.17 -18.49 9.63
CA ILE A 454 2.04 -19.22 10.23
C ILE A 454 0.80 -19.09 9.34
N PHE A 455 0.49 -17.89 8.84
CA PHE A 455 -0.65 -17.68 7.95
C PHE A 455 -0.50 -18.43 6.62
N ILE A 456 0.69 -18.44 6.03
CA ILE A 456 0.98 -19.21 4.81
C ILE A 456 0.78 -20.71 5.08
N TYR A 457 1.37 -21.23 6.15
CA TYR A 457 1.25 -22.64 6.52
C TYR A 457 -0.19 -23.04 6.81
N ASP A 458 -0.94 -22.23 7.56
CA ASP A 458 -2.34 -22.51 7.90
C ASP A 458 -3.25 -22.52 6.64
N SER A 459 -3.02 -21.61 5.69
CA SER A 459 -3.75 -21.60 4.42
C SER A 459 -3.52 -22.87 3.59
N LEU A 460 -2.27 -23.37 3.54
CA LEU A 460 -1.92 -24.61 2.86
C LEU A 460 -2.45 -25.84 3.61
N LYS A 461 -2.35 -25.86 4.94
CA LYS A 461 -2.86 -26.94 5.79
C LYS A 461 -4.38 -27.10 5.63
N LYS A 462 -5.12 -26.00 5.61
CA LYS A 462 -6.58 -26.01 5.39
C LYS A 462 -6.94 -26.56 4.01
N MET A 463 -6.19 -26.18 2.97
CA MET A 463 -6.37 -26.75 1.63
C MET A 463 -6.09 -28.26 1.60
N LEU A 464 -5.02 -28.71 2.25
CA LEU A 464 -4.69 -30.14 2.32
C LEU A 464 -5.74 -30.92 3.12
N SER A 465 -6.21 -30.40 4.25
CA SER A 465 -7.30 -31.04 5.01
C SER A 465 -8.61 -31.13 4.21
N LEU A 466 -8.85 -30.18 3.30
CA LEU A 466 -9.97 -30.24 2.38
C LEU A 466 -9.78 -31.36 1.35
N ALA A 467 -8.55 -31.59 0.90
CA ALA A 467 -8.21 -32.67 -0.01
C ALA A 467 -8.41 -34.05 0.65
N ASP A 468 -8.08 -34.18 1.93
CA ASP A 468 -8.31 -35.39 2.71
C ASP A 468 -9.82 -35.65 2.94
N ALA A 469 -10.61 -34.59 3.12
CA ALA A 469 -12.06 -34.70 3.28
C ALA A 469 -12.79 -35.11 1.99
N PHE A 470 -12.22 -34.81 0.82
CA PHE A 470 -12.80 -35.10 -0.50
C PHE A 470 -11.79 -35.87 -1.38
N PRO A 471 -11.45 -37.13 -1.08
CA PRO A 471 -10.35 -37.83 -1.76
C PRO A 471 -10.57 -38.00 -3.27
N ILE A 472 -9.49 -37.87 -4.05
CA ILE A 472 -9.49 -38.12 -5.50
C ILE A 472 -9.48 -39.63 -5.76
N ASN A 473 -10.41 -40.11 -6.57
CA ASN A 473 -10.40 -41.49 -7.02
C ASN A 473 -9.35 -41.69 -8.13
N LEU A 474 -8.14 -42.15 -7.74
CA LEU A 474 -7.04 -42.45 -8.65
C LEU A 474 -7.25 -43.76 -9.46
N GLN A 475 -8.25 -44.58 -9.11
CA GLN A 475 -8.52 -45.89 -9.73
C GLN A 475 -9.65 -45.84 -10.77
N TYR A 476 -9.87 -44.69 -11.40
CA TYR A 476 -10.89 -44.52 -12.42
C TYR A 476 -10.54 -45.32 -13.69
N ARG A 477 -11.31 -46.38 -13.98
CA ARG A 477 -11.26 -47.13 -15.25
C ARG A 477 -12.46 -46.78 -16.12
N LEU A 478 -12.20 -46.33 -17.35
CA LEU A 478 -13.20 -45.92 -18.33
C LEU A 478 -14.22 -47.04 -18.65
N ASP A 479 -13.80 -48.31 -18.52
CA ASP A 479 -14.63 -49.47 -18.89
C ASP A 479 -15.69 -49.83 -17.83
N ASN A 480 -15.59 -49.28 -16.61
CA ASN A 480 -16.43 -49.66 -15.46
C ASN A 480 -17.50 -48.60 -15.08
N VAL A 481 -17.83 -47.65 -15.97
CA VAL A 481 -18.76 -46.52 -15.70
C VAL A 481 -20.12 -46.98 -15.17
N THR A 482 -20.64 -48.13 -15.61
CA THR A 482 -21.93 -48.69 -15.17
C THR A 482 -21.91 -49.28 -13.75
N SER A 483 -20.72 -49.57 -13.20
CA SER A 483 -20.55 -50.11 -11.84
C SER A 483 -20.46 -49.03 -10.75
N TYR A 484 -20.20 -47.79 -11.15
CA TYR A 484 -20.14 -46.62 -10.29
C TYR A 484 -21.54 -46.02 -10.10
N SER A 485 -22.36 -46.64 -9.23
CA SER A 485 -23.66 -46.09 -8.84
C SER A 485 -23.79 -46.04 -7.32
N CYS A 486 -24.42 -45.00 -6.80
CA CYS A 486 -24.80 -44.90 -5.40
C CYS A 486 -26.30 -45.09 -5.28
N VAL A 487 -26.73 -46.24 -4.77
CA VAL A 487 -28.15 -46.58 -4.64
C VAL A 487 -28.56 -46.47 -3.16
N CYS A 488 -29.68 -45.80 -2.92
CA CYS A 488 -30.30 -45.74 -1.60
C CYS A 488 -31.11 -47.02 -1.36
N ASN A 489 -30.76 -47.79 -0.33
CA ASN A 489 -31.56 -48.93 0.11
C ASN A 489 -32.39 -48.52 1.34
N LEU A 490 -33.71 -48.35 1.16
CA LEU A 490 -34.63 -48.19 2.29
C LEU A 490 -35.01 -49.58 2.83
N LEU A 491 -34.61 -49.89 4.06
CA LEU A 491 -35.21 -51.01 4.79
C LEU A 491 -36.64 -50.63 5.17
N VAL A 492 -37.61 -51.07 4.38
CA VAL A 492 -39.04 -50.95 4.73
C VAL A 492 -39.30 -51.81 5.97
N ARG A 493 -39.32 -51.19 7.15
CA ARG A 493 -39.81 -51.81 8.38
C ARG A 493 -41.32 -51.56 8.45
N GLY A 494 -42.11 -52.44 7.82
CA GLY A 494 -43.57 -52.38 7.91
C GLY A 494 -44.30 -53.09 6.79
N TRP A 495 -44.27 -54.43 6.76
CA TRP A 495 -45.43 -55.19 6.32
C TRP A 495 -46.10 -55.74 7.59
N ASP A 496 -47.22 -55.14 7.96
CA ASP A 496 -48.22 -55.80 8.79
C ASP A 496 -48.48 -57.18 8.19
N ARG A 497 -48.37 -58.23 9.00
CA ARG A 497 -48.77 -59.58 8.61
C ARG A 497 -50.28 -59.56 8.30
N PRO A 498 -50.75 -59.88 7.09
CA PRO A 498 -52.05 -60.49 6.97
C PRO A 498 -51.88 -61.97 7.32
N LYS A 499 -52.58 -62.42 8.36
CA LYS A 499 -52.81 -63.84 8.60
C LYS A 499 -53.49 -64.45 7.37
N VAL A 500 -52.81 -65.34 6.65
CA VAL A 500 -53.47 -66.34 5.79
C VAL A 500 -52.77 -67.68 6.02
N SER A 501 -53.62 -68.68 6.25
CA SER A 501 -53.40 -70.05 6.66
C SER A 501 -52.74 -70.95 5.61
N ALA A 502 -52.22 -72.08 6.09
CA ALA A 502 -51.58 -73.19 5.39
C ALA A 502 -52.29 -73.70 4.11
N CYS A 503 -51.51 -74.07 3.08
CA CYS A 503 -51.25 -75.46 2.68
C CYS A 503 -50.32 -75.57 1.44
N ASP A 504 -49.60 -76.69 1.39
CA ASP A 504 -48.91 -77.38 0.28
C ASP A 504 -47.51 -76.95 -0.23
N PRO A 505 -46.50 -77.85 -0.14
CA PRO A 505 -45.18 -77.67 -0.72
C PRO A 505 -45.02 -78.48 -2.01
N SER A 506 -45.08 -77.82 -3.16
CA SER A 506 -44.40 -78.33 -4.36
C SER A 506 -44.38 -77.27 -5.46
N LEU A 507 -43.22 -77.17 -6.12
CA LEU A 507 -42.94 -76.45 -7.38
C LEU A 507 -42.39 -75.01 -7.22
N LEU A 508 -41.07 -74.93 -7.10
CA LEU A 508 -40.29 -73.87 -7.76
C LEU A 508 -40.46 -74.04 -9.30
N PRO A 509 -40.51 -72.95 -10.08
CA PRO A 509 -39.25 -72.37 -10.54
C PRO A 509 -39.21 -70.83 -10.61
N ALA A 510 -37.99 -70.31 -10.42
CA ALA A 510 -37.43 -69.12 -11.04
C ALA A 510 -38.34 -67.90 -11.25
N LEU A 511 -38.41 -67.03 -10.24
CA LEU A 511 -38.63 -65.59 -10.46
C LEU A 511 -37.38 -64.87 -9.98
N SER A 512 -36.66 -64.29 -10.94
CA SER A 512 -35.65 -63.27 -10.74
C SER A 512 -36.25 -62.13 -9.91
N LEU A 513 -36.05 -62.17 -8.60
CA LEU A 513 -36.45 -61.09 -7.70
C LEU A 513 -35.41 -59.98 -7.82
N GLN A 514 -35.57 -59.16 -8.85
CA GLN A 514 -34.94 -57.86 -8.97
C GLN A 514 -35.35 -57.05 -7.71
N PRO A 515 -34.41 -56.59 -6.86
CA PRO A 515 -34.79 -55.77 -5.72
C PRO A 515 -35.47 -54.49 -6.25
N PRO A 516 -36.59 -54.04 -5.65
CA PRO A 516 -37.28 -52.86 -6.12
C PRO A 516 -36.34 -51.67 -6.02
N ALA A 517 -35.90 -51.17 -7.17
CA ALA A 517 -35.21 -49.91 -7.27
C ALA A 517 -36.14 -48.82 -6.70
N ALA A 518 -35.66 -48.10 -5.68
CA ALA A 518 -36.31 -46.88 -5.22
C ALA A 518 -36.55 -45.95 -6.43
N PRO A 519 -37.67 -45.18 -6.46
CA PRO A 519 -37.99 -44.31 -7.59
C PRO A 519 -36.79 -43.40 -7.91
N ALA A 520 -36.36 -43.43 -9.17
CA ALA A 520 -35.27 -42.61 -9.68
C ALA A 520 -35.62 -41.13 -9.46
N GLY A 521 -34.88 -40.46 -8.57
CA GLY A 521 -35.08 -39.03 -8.28
C GLY A 521 -34.93 -38.59 -6.82
N MET A 522 -34.70 -39.49 -5.85
CA MET A 522 -34.46 -39.10 -4.45
C MET A 522 -33.02 -38.62 -4.23
N SER A 523 -32.86 -37.47 -3.56
CA SER A 523 -31.53 -36.93 -3.23
C SER A 523 -30.85 -37.73 -2.11
N ARG A 524 -29.52 -37.70 -2.06
CA ARG A 524 -28.70 -38.36 -1.01
C ARG A 524 -29.16 -37.97 0.41
N THR A 525 -29.58 -36.73 0.60
CA THR A 525 -30.04 -36.21 1.91
C THR A 525 -31.44 -36.70 2.26
N GLN A 526 -32.35 -36.84 1.29
CA GLN A 526 -33.69 -37.41 1.52
C GLN A 526 -33.62 -38.90 1.91
N CYS A 527 -32.71 -39.65 1.29
CA CYS A 527 -32.45 -41.06 1.62
C CYS A 527 -32.03 -41.26 3.09
N LEU A 528 -31.07 -40.46 3.57
CA LEU A 528 -30.56 -40.56 4.94
C LEU A 528 -31.58 -40.11 5.99
N VAL A 529 -32.37 -39.08 5.69
CA VAL A 529 -33.45 -38.60 6.57
C VAL A 529 -34.56 -39.64 6.75
N GLN A 530 -34.79 -40.49 5.75
CA GLN A 530 -35.76 -41.58 5.81
C GLN A 530 -35.18 -42.90 6.34
N GLY A 531 -33.95 -42.89 6.88
CA GLY A 531 -33.32 -44.07 7.47
C GLY A 531 -32.80 -45.10 6.46
N GLY A 532 -32.63 -44.71 5.19
CA GLY A 532 -32.02 -45.56 4.16
C GLY A 532 -30.49 -45.61 4.27
N HIS A 533 -29.89 -46.75 3.90
CA HIS A 533 -28.45 -46.92 3.86
C HIS A 533 -27.95 -46.75 2.41
N LEU A 534 -26.92 -45.93 2.22
CA LEU A 534 -26.29 -45.73 0.91
C LEU A 534 -25.36 -46.91 0.62
N VAL A 535 -25.58 -47.59 -0.51
CA VAL A 535 -24.79 -48.75 -0.94
C VAL A 535 -24.21 -48.48 -2.32
N GLY A 536 -22.88 -48.59 -2.46
CA GLY A 536 -22.16 -48.37 -3.70
C GLY A 536 -20.74 -47.85 -3.50
N THR A 537 -19.82 -48.22 -4.39
CA THR A 537 -18.41 -47.75 -4.39
C THR A 537 -18.29 -46.23 -4.61
N SER A 538 -19.31 -45.62 -5.23
CA SER A 538 -19.38 -44.19 -5.51
C SER A 538 -20.06 -43.33 -4.44
N CYS A 539 -20.56 -43.93 -3.36
CA CYS A 539 -21.25 -43.17 -2.31
C CYS A 539 -20.30 -42.39 -1.39
N GLN A 540 -19.03 -42.78 -1.31
CA GLN A 540 -18.06 -42.19 -0.37
C GLN A 540 -17.28 -41.00 -0.94
N TYR A 541 -17.24 -40.81 -2.26
CA TYR A 541 -16.49 -39.74 -2.90
C TYR A 541 -17.40 -38.77 -3.65
N VAL A 542 -17.07 -37.48 -3.62
CA VAL A 542 -17.67 -36.47 -4.51
C VAL A 542 -16.60 -36.15 -5.56
N PRO A 543 -16.82 -36.46 -6.85
CA PRO A 543 -15.80 -36.23 -7.88
C PRO A 543 -15.49 -34.74 -8.05
N ASP A 544 -14.24 -34.45 -8.46
CA ASP A 544 -13.75 -33.16 -8.96
C ASP A 544 -13.70 -31.96 -7.98
N VAL A 545 -14.30 -32.05 -6.78
CA VAL A 545 -14.34 -30.97 -5.78
C VAL A 545 -12.95 -30.51 -5.34
N THR A 546 -12.00 -31.44 -5.20
CA THR A 546 -10.63 -31.11 -4.77
C THR A 546 -9.84 -30.42 -5.86
N LEU A 547 -9.90 -30.94 -7.09
CA LEU A 547 -9.20 -30.35 -8.23
C LEU A 547 -9.69 -28.92 -8.48
N ILE A 548 -11.01 -28.68 -8.44
CA ILE A 548 -11.53 -27.32 -8.59
C ILE A 548 -11.16 -26.43 -7.40
N SER A 549 -11.11 -26.97 -6.17
CA SER A 549 -10.68 -26.21 -4.99
C SER A 549 -9.23 -25.75 -5.10
N PHE A 550 -8.32 -26.61 -5.59
CA PHE A 550 -6.93 -26.22 -5.87
C PHE A 550 -6.84 -25.18 -7.00
N LEU A 551 -7.67 -25.30 -8.04
CA LEU A 551 -7.72 -24.34 -9.14
C LEU A 551 -8.24 -22.97 -8.69
N LEU A 552 -9.29 -22.92 -7.88
CA LEU A 552 -9.83 -21.68 -7.29
C LEU A 552 -8.82 -21.04 -6.32
N PHE A 553 -8.13 -21.85 -5.51
CA PHE A 553 -7.09 -21.38 -4.58
C PHE A 553 -5.87 -20.80 -5.30
N GLY A 554 -5.29 -21.53 -6.25
CA GLY A 554 -4.16 -21.05 -7.04
C GLY A 554 -4.58 -19.88 -7.94
N GLY A 555 -5.73 -19.99 -8.59
CA GLY A 555 -6.27 -18.99 -9.50
C GLY A 555 -6.53 -17.64 -8.81
N THR A 556 -7.09 -17.64 -7.61
CA THR A 556 -7.26 -16.41 -6.81
C THR A 556 -5.92 -15.79 -6.43
N PHE A 557 -4.98 -16.58 -5.92
CA PHE A 557 -3.64 -16.09 -5.57
C PHE A 557 -2.91 -15.47 -6.77
N LEU A 558 -2.89 -16.16 -7.92
CA LEU A 558 -2.30 -15.64 -9.15
C LEU A 558 -3.02 -14.38 -9.64
N SER A 559 -4.36 -14.36 -9.64
CA SER A 559 -5.14 -13.21 -10.07
C SER A 559 -4.87 -11.98 -9.20
N CYS A 560 -4.85 -12.15 -7.87
CA CYS A 560 -4.47 -11.11 -6.91
C CYS A 560 -3.08 -10.55 -7.20
N SER A 561 -2.09 -11.43 -7.40
CA SER A 561 -0.71 -11.04 -7.70
C SER A 561 -0.59 -10.27 -9.02
N MET A 562 -1.23 -10.77 -10.09
CA MET A 562 -1.23 -10.13 -11.40
C MET A 562 -1.91 -8.75 -11.38
N LEU A 563 -3.06 -8.62 -10.70
CA LEU A 563 -3.77 -7.35 -10.55
C LEU A 563 -2.99 -6.35 -9.70
N LYS A 564 -2.22 -6.79 -8.70
CA LYS A 564 -1.29 -5.90 -7.97
C LYS A 564 -0.12 -5.46 -8.85
N HIS A 565 0.50 -6.38 -9.60
CA HIS A 565 1.57 -6.04 -10.54
C HIS A 565 1.10 -5.10 -11.66
N PHE A 566 -0.18 -5.16 -12.05
CA PHE A 566 -0.81 -4.25 -12.99
C PHE A 566 -0.64 -2.77 -12.59
N LYS A 567 -0.57 -2.45 -11.30
CA LYS A 567 -0.34 -1.08 -10.80
C LYS A 567 0.99 -0.48 -11.30
N SER A 568 2.00 -1.33 -11.53
CA SER A 568 3.32 -0.93 -12.04
C SER A 568 3.40 -0.93 -13.58
N SER A 569 2.40 -1.52 -14.24
CA SER A 569 2.38 -1.69 -15.69
C SER A 569 2.26 -0.36 -16.44
N ARG A 570 2.83 -0.32 -17.65
CA ARG A 570 2.85 0.86 -18.54
C ARG A 570 1.72 0.85 -19.57
N TYR A 571 0.96 -0.25 -19.70
CA TYR A 571 0.00 -0.42 -20.78
C TYR A 571 -1.31 0.39 -20.60
N PHE A 572 -1.63 0.84 -19.38
CA PHE A 572 -2.92 1.50 -19.08
C PHE A 572 -2.78 2.93 -18.55
N PRO A 573 -3.80 3.79 -18.72
CA PRO A 573 -3.84 5.13 -18.13
C PRO A 573 -3.71 5.08 -16.60
N ALA A 574 -3.02 6.07 -16.02
CA ALA A 574 -2.74 6.11 -14.58
C ALA A 574 -3.99 6.03 -13.69
N GLY A 575 -5.13 6.60 -14.13
CA GLY A 575 -6.39 6.54 -13.40
C GLY A 575 -6.98 5.12 -13.33
N VAL A 576 -7.04 4.42 -14.46
CA VAL A 576 -7.52 3.03 -14.54
C VAL A 576 -6.58 2.11 -13.78
N ARG A 577 -5.26 2.30 -13.95
CA ARG A 577 -4.23 1.52 -13.25
C ARG A 577 -4.33 1.65 -11.73
N LYS A 578 -4.60 2.86 -11.24
CA LYS A 578 -4.83 3.12 -9.82
C LYS A 578 -6.12 2.44 -9.34
N LEU A 579 -7.22 2.62 -10.06
CA LEU A 579 -8.51 2.00 -9.71
C LEU A 579 -8.42 0.46 -9.67
N VAL A 580 -7.88 -0.16 -10.72
CA VAL A 580 -7.73 -1.62 -10.80
C VAL A 580 -6.76 -2.14 -9.75
N GLY A 581 -5.68 -1.40 -9.46
CA GLY A 581 -4.75 -1.74 -8.39
C GLY A 581 -5.39 -1.67 -6.99
N ASP A 582 -6.21 -0.65 -6.74
CA ASP A 582 -6.90 -0.44 -5.46
C ASP A 582 -8.00 -1.51 -5.24
N PHE A 583 -8.70 -1.93 -6.29
CA PHE A 583 -9.75 -2.96 -6.25
C PHE A 583 -9.25 -4.39 -6.56
N ALA A 584 -7.94 -4.61 -6.69
CA ALA A 584 -7.34 -5.87 -7.17
C ALA A 584 -7.84 -7.12 -6.42
N MET A 585 -7.86 -7.07 -5.08
CA MET A 585 -8.26 -8.21 -4.25
C MET A 585 -9.76 -8.55 -4.43
N ILE A 586 -10.61 -7.54 -4.49
CA ILE A 586 -12.06 -7.71 -4.64
C ILE A 586 -12.39 -8.25 -6.03
N LEU A 587 -11.74 -7.71 -7.07
CA LEU A 587 -11.90 -8.20 -8.45
C LEU A 587 -11.47 -9.65 -8.59
N ALA A 588 -10.39 -10.07 -7.92
CA ALA A 588 -9.95 -11.46 -7.93
C ALA A 588 -10.95 -12.40 -7.24
N ILE A 589 -11.53 -11.98 -6.10
CA ILE A 589 -12.56 -12.76 -5.38
C ILE A 589 -13.82 -12.88 -6.25
N LEU A 590 -14.35 -11.77 -6.75
CA LEU A 590 -15.56 -11.77 -7.59
C LEU A 590 -15.35 -12.58 -8.87
N GLY A 591 -14.18 -12.45 -9.52
CA GLY A 591 -13.85 -13.23 -10.71
C GLY A 591 -13.80 -14.73 -10.42
N SER A 592 -13.24 -15.14 -9.28
CA SER A 592 -13.14 -16.56 -8.92
C SER A 592 -14.48 -17.14 -8.43
N CYS A 593 -15.31 -16.34 -7.75
CA CYS A 593 -16.69 -16.71 -7.44
C CYS A 593 -17.54 -16.85 -8.71
N ALA A 594 -17.33 -16.01 -9.72
CA ALA A 594 -18.03 -16.12 -11.00
C ALA A 594 -17.64 -17.41 -11.74
N VAL A 595 -16.35 -17.82 -11.68
CA VAL A 595 -15.89 -19.10 -12.21
C VAL A 595 -16.54 -20.28 -11.47
N ASP A 596 -16.60 -20.26 -10.13
CA ASP A 596 -17.29 -21.29 -9.33
C ASP A 596 -18.78 -21.37 -9.69
N ALA A 597 -19.45 -20.24 -9.82
CA ALA A 597 -20.86 -20.17 -10.19
C ALA A 597 -21.12 -20.68 -11.63
N ALA A 598 -20.21 -20.39 -12.58
CA ALA A 598 -20.32 -20.85 -13.96
C ALA A 598 -20.11 -22.37 -14.09
N LEU A 599 -19.26 -22.96 -13.24
CA LEU A 599 -19.00 -24.41 -13.23
C LEU A 599 -20.07 -25.20 -12.46
N GLY A 600 -20.82 -24.56 -11.55
CA GLY A 600 -21.99 -25.15 -10.90
C GLY A 600 -21.70 -26.32 -9.96
N LEU A 601 -20.46 -26.45 -9.47
CA LEU A 601 -20.02 -27.56 -8.60
C LEU A 601 -20.37 -27.30 -7.12
N GLU A 602 -20.57 -28.37 -6.34
CA GLU A 602 -20.84 -28.32 -4.90
C GLU A 602 -19.57 -28.05 -4.08
N THR A 603 -18.90 -26.93 -4.33
CA THR A 603 -17.74 -26.51 -3.53
C THR A 603 -18.15 -26.14 -2.09
N PRO A 604 -17.24 -26.31 -1.12
CA PRO A 604 -17.49 -25.94 0.27
C PRO A 604 -17.62 -24.42 0.40
N LYS A 605 -18.86 -23.98 0.68
CA LYS A 605 -19.25 -22.56 0.73
C LYS A 605 -19.24 -22.01 2.16
N LEU A 606 -19.16 -20.68 2.25
CA LEU A 606 -19.22 -19.96 3.53
C LEU A 606 -20.58 -20.15 4.21
N LEU A 607 -20.63 -20.93 5.30
CA LEU A 607 -21.84 -21.18 6.07
C LEU A 607 -21.91 -20.20 7.25
N VAL A 608 -22.72 -19.15 7.11
CA VAL A 608 -23.00 -18.19 8.20
C VAL A 608 -24.33 -18.56 8.86
N PRO A 609 -24.39 -18.67 10.20
CA PRO A 609 -25.64 -18.94 10.90
C PRO A 609 -26.62 -17.78 10.71
N SER A 610 -27.86 -18.09 10.29
CA SER A 610 -28.89 -17.09 9.98
C SER A 610 -29.71 -16.63 11.20
N LYS A 611 -29.53 -17.27 12.36
CA LYS A 611 -30.24 -16.94 13.60
C LYS A 611 -29.25 -16.49 14.67
N LEU A 612 -29.51 -15.32 15.26
CA LEU A 612 -28.78 -14.80 16.41
C LEU A 612 -29.19 -15.58 17.67
N LYS A 613 -28.60 -16.76 17.88
CA LYS A 613 -28.77 -17.58 19.08
C LYS A 613 -27.42 -18.11 19.56
N PRO A 614 -27.18 -18.19 20.89
CA PRO A 614 -26.00 -18.85 21.42
C PRO A 614 -25.83 -20.24 20.83
N THR A 615 -24.59 -20.65 20.59
CA THR A 615 -24.27 -21.93 19.95
C THR A 615 -24.80 -23.11 20.76
N ASN A 616 -24.76 -23.02 22.09
CA ASN A 616 -25.40 -23.98 22.99
C ASN A 616 -26.76 -23.44 23.50
N PRO A 617 -27.89 -24.14 23.26
CA PRO A 617 -29.20 -23.70 23.75
C PRO A 617 -29.34 -23.72 25.27
N ALA A 618 -28.44 -24.39 26.00
CA ALA A 618 -28.45 -24.44 27.46
C ALA A 618 -27.93 -23.14 28.14
N ARG A 619 -27.46 -22.16 27.36
CA ARG A 619 -26.74 -20.97 27.87
C ARG A 619 -27.44 -19.66 27.48
N GLY A 620 -27.46 -18.69 28.41
CA GLY A 620 -27.80 -17.29 28.14
C GLY A 620 -26.61 -16.43 27.67
N TRP A 621 -26.88 -15.20 27.21
CA TRP A 621 -25.82 -14.27 26.77
C TRP A 621 -24.96 -13.74 27.94
N ILE A 622 -25.54 -13.56 29.12
CA ILE A 622 -24.84 -13.07 30.31
C ILE A 622 -24.46 -14.26 31.19
N ILE A 623 -23.21 -14.29 31.64
CA ILE A 623 -22.69 -15.30 32.57
C ILE A 623 -22.80 -14.75 33.99
N PHE A 624 -23.40 -15.53 34.91
CA PHE A 624 -23.46 -15.17 36.31
C PHE A 624 -22.16 -15.59 37.03
N PRO A 625 -21.61 -14.75 37.91
CA PRO A 625 -20.29 -14.98 38.53
C PRO A 625 -20.26 -16.04 39.63
N PHE A 626 -21.42 -16.42 40.18
CA PHE A 626 -21.55 -17.41 41.26
C PHE A 626 -22.68 -18.40 40.91
N GLY A 627 -22.34 -19.51 40.25
CA GLY A 627 -23.29 -20.58 39.93
C GLY A 627 -22.84 -21.93 40.53
N ALA A 628 -21.79 -22.55 40.01
CA ALA A 628 -21.37 -23.89 40.43
C ALA A 628 -19.97 -23.96 41.08
N ASN A 629 -19.06 -23.04 40.76
CA ASN A 629 -17.69 -23.13 41.24
C ASN A 629 -17.52 -22.56 42.68
N PRO A 630 -16.68 -23.19 43.52
CA PRO A 630 -16.31 -22.65 44.84
C PRO A 630 -15.67 -21.25 44.77
N TRP A 631 -15.94 -20.40 45.76
CA TRP A 631 -15.46 -19.01 45.80
C TRP A 631 -13.93 -18.87 45.75
N TRP A 632 -13.17 -19.84 46.26
CA TRP A 632 -11.70 -19.80 46.27
C TRP A 632 -11.08 -19.90 44.87
N PHE A 633 -11.81 -20.43 43.87
CA PHE A 633 -11.35 -20.45 42.48
C PHE A 633 -11.20 -19.06 41.89
N CYS A 634 -11.92 -18.06 42.42
CA CYS A 634 -11.69 -16.65 42.07
C CYS A 634 -10.23 -16.25 42.31
N MET A 635 -9.62 -16.66 43.43
CA MET A 635 -8.21 -16.37 43.72
C MET A 635 -7.25 -17.18 42.85
N VAL A 636 -7.53 -18.47 42.66
CA VAL A 636 -6.67 -19.36 41.85
C VAL A 636 -6.64 -18.94 40.38
N SER A 637 -7.74 -18.40 39.87
CA SER A 637 -7.83 -17.88 38.49
C SER A 637 -6.89 -16.72 38.19
N ALA A 638 -6.33 -16.05 39.22
CA ALA A 638 -5.34 -14.99 39.03
C ALA A 638 -4.04 -15.53 38.39
N LEU A 639 -3.66 -16.78 38.64
CA LEU A 639 -2.43 -17.35 38.10
C LEU A 639 -2.49 -17.54 36.57
N PRO A 640 -3.51 -18.21 35.99
CA PRO A 640 -3.72 -18.22 34.54
C PRO A 640 -3.92 -16.81 33.96
N ALA A 641 -4.55 -15.89 34.70
CA ALA A 641 -4.77 -14.52 34.25
C ALA A 641 -3.46 -13.76 34.03
N VAL A 642 -2.44 -13.92 34.89
CA VAL A 642 -1.13 -13.29 34.67
C VAL A 642 -0.52 -13.71 33.34
N LEU A 643 -0.61 -14.99 32.99
CA LEU A 643 -0.09 -15.53 31.72
C LEU A 643 -0.82 -14.92 30.51
N VAL A 644 -2.15 -14.83 30.58
CA VAL A 644 -2.98 -14.22 29.53
C VAL A 644 -2.75 -12.71 29.43
N SER A 645 -2.55 -12.01 30.54
CA SER A 645 -2.19 -10.58 30.56
C SER A 645 -0.87 -10.32 29.86
N ILE A 646 0.15 -11.15 30.10
CA ILE A 646 1.45 -11.04 29.40
C ILE A 646 1.25 -11.29 27.90
N LEU A 647 0.49 -12.32 27.51
CA LEU A 647 0.19 -12.61 26.11
C LEU A 647 -0.50 -11.43 25.40
N ILE A 648 -1.56 -10.89 25.99
CA ILE A 648 -2.31 -9.76 25.42
C ILE A 648 -1.42 -8.51 25.35
N PHE A 649 -0.63 -8.25 26.39
CA PHE A 649 0.29 -7.13 26.42
C PHE A 649 1.32 -7.21 25.27
N MET A 650 1.95 -8.37 25.09
CA MET A 650 2.94 -8.58 24.04
C MET A 650 2.34 -8.45 22.64
N ASP A 651 1.24 -9.16 22.36
CA ASP A 651 0.58 -9.11 21.05
C ASP A 651 0.09 -7.68 20.71
N GLN A 652 -0.49 -6.97 21.68
CA GLN A 652 -0.98 -5.60 21.48
C GLN A 652 0.16 -4.61 21.22
N GLN A 653 1.20 -4.63 22.05
CA GLN A 653 2.29 -3.67 21.96
C GLN A 653 3.18 -3.92 20.74
N ILE A 654 3.53 -5.17 20.43
CA ILE A 654 4.32 -5.48 19.23
C ILE A 654 3.57 -5.05 17.97
N THR A 655 2.26 -5.29 17.90
CA THR A 655 1.45 -4.83 16.76
C THR A 655 1.44 -3.30 16.64
N ALA A 656 1.28 -2.60 17.76
CA ALA A 656 1.30 -1.14 17.77
C ALA A 656 2.64 -0.56 17.30
N VAL A 657 3.77 -1.18 17.65
CA VAL A 657 5.10 -0.75 17.18
C VAL A 657 5.28 -0.97 15.68
N ILE A 658 4.89 -2.15 15.19
CA ILE A 658 5.01 -2.49 13.76
C ILE A 658 4.23 -1.49 12.90
N LEU A 659 3.04 -1.06 13.34
CA LEU A 659 2.24 -0.08 12.63
C LEU A 659 2.80 1.34 12.73
N ASN A 660 3.34 1.72 13.89
CA ASN A 660 3.87 3.06 14.14
C ASN A 660 5.31 3.28 13.65
N ARG A 661 5.76 2.50 12.65
CA ARG A 661 7.10 2.66 12.08
C ARG A 661 7.26 4.02 11.38
N ARG A 662 8.41 4.64 11.61
CA ARG A 662 8.81 5.90 10.94
C ARG A 662 8.88 5.77 9.42
N GLU A 663 9.15 4.58 8.91
CA GLU A 663 9.17 4.28 7.47
C GLU A 663 7.82 4.57 6.80
N TYR A 664 6.72 4.46 7.54
CA TYR A 664 5.37 4.73 7.05
C TYR A 664 4.98 6.22 7.05
N LYS A 665 5.85 7.12 7.56
CA LYS A 665 5.63 8.58 7.58
C LYS A 665 4.24 8.98 8.13
N LEU A 666 3.83 8.35 9.22
CA LEU A 666 2.58 8.67 9.93
C LEU A 666 2.66 10.08 10.53
N GLN A 667 1.54 10.82 10.50
CA GLN A 667 1.51 12.23 10.88
C GLN A 667 0.88 12.43 12.26
N LYS A 668 -0.10 11.59 12.62
CA LYS A 668 -0.82 11.62 13.89
C LYS A 668 -0.06 10.70 14.87
N GLY A 669 0.52 11.28 15.92
CA GLY A 669 1.37 10.55 16.88
C GLY A 669 0.73 9.29 17.48
N SER A 670 1.56 8.42 18.06
CA SER A 670 1.15 7.11 18.58
C SER A 670 0.38 7.18 19.91
N GLY A 671 -0.34 6.12 20.30
CA GLY A 671 -1.14 6.07 21.54
C GLY A 671 -1.17 4.69 22.19
N PHE A 672 -0.02 4.23 22.68
CA PHE A 672 0.18 2.87 23.20
C PHE A 672 -0.59 2.56 24.49
N HIS A 673 -0.69 3.53 25.41
CA HIS A 673 -1.39 3.32 26.68
C HIS A 673 -2.90 3.33 26.50
N LEU A 674 -3.38 4.20 25.61
CA LEU A 674 -4.80 4.30 25.26
C LEU A 674 -5.29 3.00 24.60
N ASP A 675 -4.49 2.42 23.70
CA ASP A 675 -4.79 1.13 23.07
C ASP A 675 -4.90 0.00 24.11
N LEU A 676 -3.92 -0.11 25.01
CA LEU A 676 -3.91 -1.13 26.06
C LEU A 676 -5.09 -1.00 27.04
N LEU A 677 -5.45 0.23 27.41
CA LEU A 677 -6.61 0.49 28.26
C LEU A 677 -7.90 0.07 27.57
N CYS A 678 -8.06 0.42 26.29
CA CYS A 678 -9.25 0.08 25.52
C CYS A 678 -9.44 -1.45 25.42
N VAL A 679 -8.36 -2.19 25.12
CA VAL A 679 -8.41 -3.67 25.11
C VAL A 679 -8.73 -4.22 26.50
N SER A 680 -8.15 -3.67 27.57
CA SER A 680 -8.41 -4.12 28.95
C SER A 680 -9.88 -3.94 29.36
N LEU A 681 -10.50 -2.82 28.99
CA LEU A 681 -11.93 -2.57 29.22
C LEU A 681 -12.82 -3.51 28.39
N LEU A 682 -12.43 -3.79 27.14
CA LEU A 682 -13.12 -4.73 26.27
C LEU A 682 -13.06 -6.18 26.81
N MET A 683 -12.00 -6.55 27.52
CA MET A 683 -11.89 -7.86 28.17
C MET A 683 -12.97 -8.06 29.24
N VAL A 684 -13.37 -7.01 29.97
CA VAL A 684 -14.48 -7.11 30.95
C VAL A 684 -15.78 -7.45 30.24
N VAL A 685 -16.11 -6.72 29.18
CA VAL A 685 -17.39 -6.88 28.47
C VAL A 685 -17.45 -8.22 27.74
N THR A 686 -16.37 -8.60 27.05
CA THR A 686 -16.29 -9.89 26.33
C THR A 686 -16.32 -11.08 27.28
N SER A 687 -15.74 -10.96 28.47
CA SER A 687 -15.78 -12.04 29.48
C SER A 687 -17.14 -12.17 30.14
N ALA A 688 -17.82 -11.05 30.46
CA ALA A 688 -19.17 -11.07 31.04
C ALA A 688 -20.22 -11.64 30.08
N THR A 689 -20.05 -11.39 28.79
CA THR A 689 -20.92 -11.92 27.71
C THR A 689 -20.46 -13.28 27.17
N GLY A 690 -19.32 -13.80 27.67
CA GLY A 690 -18.63 -15.00 27.20
C GLY A 690 -18.42 -15.06 25.69
N LEU A 691 -18.09 -13.90 25.11
CA LEU A 691 -17.54 -13.76 23.78
C LEU A 691 -16.02 -14.07 23.83
N PRO A 692 -15.40 -14.41 22.69
CA PRO A 692 -13.95 -14.61 22.63
C PRO A 692 -13.19 -13.36 23.07
N TRP A 693 -11.97 -13.56 23.57
CA TRP A 693 -11.05 -12.47 23.81
C TRP A 693 -10.40 -12.04 22.49
N TYR A 694 -10.35 -10.73 22.26
CA TYR A 694 -9.84 -10.15 21.02
C TYR A 694 -8.58 -9.34 21.27
N VAL A 695 -7.59 -9.52 20.38
CA VAL A 695 -6.32 -8.81 20.41
C VAL A 695 -6.02 -8.29 18.99
N SER A 696 -5.07 -7.37 18.87
CA SER A 696 -4.67 -6.81 17.57
C SER A 696 -4.10 -7.87 16.63
N ALA A 697 -4.67 -7.99 15.44
CA ALA A 697 -4.20 -8.89 14.41
C ALA A 697 -3.16 -8.20 13.52
N THR A 698 -1.88 -8.59 13.62
CA THR A 698 -0.75 -7.96 12.89
C THR A 698 -0.90 -7.98 11.38
N VAL A 699 -1.13 -9.15 10.77
CA VAL A 699 -1.17 -9.31 9.30
C VAL A 699 -2.34 -8.55 8.69
N ILE A 700 -3.52 -8.61 9.32
CA ILE A 700 -4.73 -7.91 8.84
C ILE A 700 -4.55 -6.40 8.99
N SER A 701 -3.96 -5.93 10.09
CA SER A 701 -3.67 -4.50 10.31
C SER A 701 -2.62 -3.97 9.34
N LEU A 702 -1.58 -4.76 9.02
CA LEU A 702 -0.58 -4.41 8.02
C LEU A 702 -1.20 -4.33 6.62
N ALA A 703 -2.07 -5.27 6.26
CA ALA A 703 -2.80 -5.26 4.99
C ALA A 703 -3.74 -4.05 4.89
N HIS A 704 -4.42 -3.68 5.98
CA HIS A 704 -5.25 -2.48 6.06
C HIS A 704 -4.41 -1.22 5.84
N MET A 705 -3.25 -1.12 6.49
CA MET A 705 -2.34 -0.01 6.34
C MET A 705 -1.75 0.08 4.91
N GLU A 706 -1.37 -1.05 4.29
CA GLU A 706 -0.89 -1.09 2.90
C GLU A 706 -1.95 -0.60 1.91
N SER A 707 -3.22 -0.94 2.14
CA SER A 707 -4.35 -0.49 1.30
C SER A 707 -4.58 1.03 1.37
N LEU A 708 -4.13 1.69 2.44
CA LEU A 708 -4.28 3.13 2.69
C LEU A 708 -3.03 3.96 2.33
N LYS A 709 -2.05 3.34 1.68
CA LYS A 709 -0.82 3.97 1.17
C LYS A 709 -1.13 5.08 0.16
N LYS A 710 -0.60 6.29 0.40
CA LYS A 710 -0.62 7.41 -0.56
C LYS A 710 0.68 7.42 -1.36
N GLU A 711 0.55 7.27 -2.67
CA GLU A 711 1.62 7.48 -3.64
C GLU A 711 1.41 8.82 -4.35
N SER A 712 2.50 9.51 -4.68
CA SER A 712 2.44 10.80 -5.37
C SER A 712 1.77 10.67 -6.75
N THR A 713 0.87 11.60 -7.05
CA THR A 713 0.14 11.66 -8.34
C THR A 713 0.92 12.44 -9.40
N THR A 714 1.84 13.29 -8.97
CA THR A 714 2.70 14.14 -9.80
C THR A 714 4.14 13.64 -9.72
N SER A 715 4.43 12.54 -10.40
CA SER A 715 5.81 12.22 -10.74
C SER A 715 6.17 13.01 -11.99
N ALA A 716 7.31 13.70 -11.95
CA ALA A 716 7.96 14.09 -13.19
C ALA A 716 8.08 12.82 -14.06
N PRO A 717 8.03 12.94 -15.40
CA PRO A 717 8.22 11.77 -16.25
C PRO A 717 9.49 11.00 -15.80
N GLY A 718 9.47 9.66 -15.88
CA GLY A 718 10.60 8.79 -15.49
C GLY A 718 10.92 8.65 -13.99
N GLU A 719 10.29 9.41 -13.10
CA GLU A 719 10.46 9.26 -11.65
C GLU A 719 9.47 8.20 -11.10
N HIS A 720 9.93 7.33 -10.21
CA HIS A 720 9.04 6.39 -9.52
C HIS A 720 8.09 7.17 -8.58
N PRO A 721 6.84 6.72 -8.38
CA PRO A 721 5.92 7.40 -7.47
C PRO A 721 6.51 7.43 -6.06
N GLU A 722 6.65 8.63 -5.51
CA GLU A 722 7.15 8.80 -4.16
C GLU A 722 6.08 8.40 -3.14
N PHE A 723 6.51 7.72 -2.09
CA PHE A 723 5.66 7.40 -0.96
C PHE A 723 5.52 8.65 -0.07
N LEU A 724 4.32 9.25 -0.10
CA LEU A 724 3.97 10.46 0.65
C LEU A 724 3.58 10.16 2.10
N GLY A 725 3.08 8.97 2.38
CA GLY A 725 2.61 8.54 3.71
C GLY A 725 1.32 7.72 3.64
N ILE A 726 0.64 7.54 4.76
CA ILE A 726 -0.58 6.72 4.88
C ILE A 726 -1.77 7.60 5.28
N ARG A 727 -2.98 7.26 4.82
CA ARG A 727 -4.22 7.87 5.30
C ARG A 727 -4.55 7.35 6.69
N GLU A 728 -4.45 8.21 7.70
CA GLU A 728 -4.87 7.90 9.06
C GLU A 728 -6.34 8.31 9.26
N GLN A 729 -7.20 7.32 9.51
CA GLN A 729 -8.65 7.48 9.64
C GLN A 729 -9.23 6.43 10.58
N ARG A 730 -10.38 6.75 11.19
CA ARG A 730 -11.15 5.83 12.06
C ARG A 730 -12.27 5.11 11.30
N LEU A 731 -12.79 5.75 10.25
CA LEU A 731 -14.02 5.32 9.60
C LEU A 731 -13.89 3.97 8.88
N THR A 732 -12.74 3.64 8.27
CA THR A 732 -12.61 2.34 7.59
C THR A 732 -12.66 1.17 8.55
N GLY A 733 -11.93 1.23 9.67
CA GLY A 733 -11.99 0.21 10.71
C GLY A 733 -13.40 0.06 11.28
N LEU A 734 -14.03 1.20 11.61
CA LEU A 734 -15.42 1.20 12.09
C LEU A 734 -16.39 0.59 11.07
N ALA A 735 -16.29 0.97 9.79
CA ALA A 735 -17.13 0.44 8.72
C ALA A 735 -16.95 -1.07 8.53
N VAL A 736 -15.71 -1.58 8.63
CA VAL A 736 -15.41 -3.02 8.57
C VAL A 736 -16.12 -3.78 9.68
N PHE A 737 -16.04 -3.31 10.93
CA PHE A 737 -16.65 -4.01 12.07
C PHE A 737 -18.17 -3.90 12.07
N VAL A 738 -18.72 -2.76 11.67
CA VAL A 738 -20.16 -2.58 11.45
C VAL A 738 -20.64 -3.54 10.36
N LEU A 739 -19.97 -3.59 9.19
CA LEU A 739 -20.30 -4.55 8.12
C LEU A 739 -20.19 -6.01 8.59
N THR A 740 -19.19 -6.33 9.42
CA THR A 740 -19.04 -7.66 10.03
C THR A 740 -20.25 -8.02 10.90
N GLY A 741 -20.79 -7.07 11.68
CA GLY A 741 -22.03 -7.27 12.44
C GLY A 741 -23.26 -7.44 11.54
N LEU A 742 -23.38 -6.63 10.49
CA LEU A 742 -24.46 -6.75 9.50
C LEU A 742 -24.38 -8.02 8.64
N SER A 743 -23.21 -8.67 8.57
CA SER A 743 -22.99 -9.85 7.73
C SER A 743 -23.90 -11.04 8.09
N VAL A 744 -24.37 -11.12 9.34
CA VAL A 744 -25.36 -12.13 9.78
C VAL A 744 -26.67 -12.01 8.98
N PHE A 745 -27.09 -10.78 8.65
CA PHE A 745 -28.24 -10.53 7.78
C PHE A 745 -27.91 -10.73 6.29
N MET A 746 -26.65 -10.54 5.90
CA MET A 746 -26.17 -10.77 4.52
C MET A 746 -25.77 -12.23 4.24
N ALA A 747 -26.11 -13.17 5.13
CA ALA A 747 -25.83 -14.60 4.96
C ALA A 747 -26.23 -15.19 3.59
N PRO A 748 -27.36 -14.79 2.95
CA PRO A 748 -27.71 -15.30 1.62
C PRO A 748 -26.66 -14.95 0.54
N VAL A 749 -26.06 -13.77 0.62
CA VAL A 749 -25.03 -13.32 -0.33
C VAL A 749 -23.70 -14.02 -0.03
N LEU A 750 -23.34 -14.12 1.25
CA LEU A 750 -22.08 -14.73 1.69
C LEU A 750 -22.01 -16.23 1.37
N LYS A 751 -23.15 -16.92 1.35
CA LYS A 751 -23.23 -18.35 0.98
C LYS A 751 -22.72 -18.64 -0.43
N HIS A 752 -22.63 -17.65 -1.32
CA HIS A 752 -22.10 -17.86 -2.67
C HIS A 752 -20.57 -17.83 -2.74
N ILE A 753 -19.87 -17.46 -1.66
CA ILE A 753 -18.40 -17.37 -1.66
C ILE A 753 -17.82 -18.75 -1.25
N PRO A 754 -17.02 -19.40 -2.11
CA PRO A 754 -16.38 -20.66 -1.80
C PRO A 754 -15.18 -20.45 -0.86
N MET A 755 -14.98 -21.35 0.12
CA MET A 755 -13.87 -21.29 1.07
C MET A 755 -12.47 -21.33 0.42
N PRO A 756 -12.22 -22.15 -0.63
CA PRO A 756 -10.93 -22.17 -1.33
C PRO A 756 -10.46 -20.82 -1.85
N VAL A 757 -11.38 -19.96 -2.28
CA VAL A 757 -11.08 -18.60 -2.76
C VAL A 757 -10.53 -17.73 -1.63
N LEU A 758 -11.11 -17.84 -0.44
CA LEU A 758 -10.68 -17.09 0.74
C LEU A 758 -9.30 -17.57 1.24
N TYR A 759 -9.02 -18.87 1.16
CA TYR A 759 -7.69 -19.41 1.47
C TYR A 759 -6.62 -18.86 0.52
N GLY A 760 -6.93 -18.67 -0.77
CA GLY A 760 -6.00 -18.07 -1.74
C GLY A 760 -5.71 -16.59 -1.43
N VAL A 761 -6.71 -15.84 -0.96
CA VAL A 761 -6.53 -14.47 -0.47
C VAL A 761 -5.68 -14.43 0.82
N PHE A 762 -5.87 -15.39 1.72
CA PHE A 762 -5.06 -15.55 2.94
C PHE A 762 -3.60 -15.85 2.62
N LEU A 763 -3.33 -16.74 1.65
CA LEU A 763 -2.00 -17.00 1.15
C LEU A 763 -1.37 -15.71 0.59
N HIS A 764 -2.11 -14.96 -0.21
CA HIS A 764 -1.64 -13.68 -0.75
C HIS A 764 -1.31 -12.66 0.36
N MET A 765 -2.14 -12.55 1.40
CA MET A 765 -1.87 -11.66 2.55
C MET A 765 -0.59 -12.04 3.29
N GLY A 766 -0.37 -13.33 3.55
CA GLY A 766 0.86 -13.79 4.20
C GLY A 766 2.10 -13.50 3.36
N VAL A 767 2.04 -13.73 2.04
CA VAL A 767 3.15 -13.44 1.12
C VAL A 767 3.41 -11.94 1.00
N ALA A 768 2.37 -11.12 0.90
CA ALA A 768 2.50 -9.66 0.84
C ALA A 768 3.12 -9.10 2.13
N ALA A 769 2.70 -9.60 3.29
CA ALA A 769 3.29 -9.24 4.58
C ALA A 769 4.78 -9.60 4.64
N LEU A 770 5.18 -10.81 4.23
CA LEU A 770 6.60 -11.19 4.15
C LEU A 770 7.41 -10.27 3.24
N ASN A 771 6.88 -9.92 2.07
CA ASN A 771 7.56 -9.05 1.11
C ASN A 771 7.79 -7.62 1.61
N SER A 772 7.07 -7.18 2.64
CA SER A 772 7.20 -5.85 3.23
C SER A 772 8.34 -5.74 4.26
N ILE A 773 8.93 -6.87 4.68
CA ILE A 773 9.91 -6.93 5.77
C ILE A 773 11.33 -6.99 5.19
N GLN A 774 12.27 -6.22 5.75
CA GLN A 774 13.68 -6.25 5.31
C GLN A 774 14.37 -7.60 5.53
N LEU A 775 13.92 -8.40 6.50
CA LEU A 775 14.38 -9.79 6.65
C LEU A 775 14.25 -10.56 5.34
N THR A 776 13.12 -10.46 4.63
CA THR A 776 12.90 -11.17 3.36
C THR A 776 13.87 -10.69 2.27
N ASP A 777 14.12 -9.39 2.20
CA ASP A 777 15.11 -8.85 1.27
C ASP A 777 16.51 -9.37 1.58
N ARG A 778 16.86 -9.44 2.87
CA ARG A 778 18.15 -9.99 3.31
C ARG A 778 18.27 -11.50 3.10
N VAL A 779 17.17 -12.24 3.21
CA VAL A 779 17.11 -13.66 2.84
C VAL A 779 17.28 -13.83 1.33
N ARG A 780 16.66 -12.97 0.50
CA ARG A 780 16.90 -12.95 -0.95
C ARG A 780 18.36 -12.64 -1.28
N LEU A 781 19.00 -11.75 -0.53
CA LEU A 781 20.43 -11.45 -0.69
C LEU A 781 21.34 -12.66 -0.44
N LEU A 782 20.96 -13.62 0.42
CA LEU A 782 21.72 -14.86 0.61
C LEU A 782 21.74 -15.74 -0.65
N LEU A 783 20.64 -15.73 -1.41
CA LEU A 783 20.48 -16.51 -2.64
C LEU A 783 20.96 -15.74 -3.89
N MET A 784 21.23 -14.44 -3.74
CA MET A 784 21.59 -13.56 -4.84
C MET A 784 23.11 -13.53 -5.04
N PRO A 785 23.62 -13.73 -6.26
CA PRO A 785 25.05 -13.60 -6.52
C PRO A 785 25.49 -12.13 -6.35
N ALA A 786 26.69 -11.91 -5.80
CA ALA A 786 27.23 -10.58 -5.50
C ALA A 786 27.19 -9.59 -6.68
N LYS A 787 27.25 -10.09 -7.93
CA LYS A 787 27.20 -9.27 -9.15
C LYS A 787 25.84 -8.59 -9.39
N HIS A 788 24.74 -9.18 -8.94
CA HIS A 788 23.39 -8.67 -9.20
C HIS A 788 22.80 -7.92 -8.00
N GLN A 789 23.59 -7.70 -6.96
CA GLN A 789 23.11 -7.16 -5.69
C GLN A 789 22.58 -5.73 -5.83
N PRO A 790 21.39 -5.40 -5.27
CA PRO A 790 20.86 -4.05 -5.30
C PRO A 790 21.67 -3.09 -4.40
N ASP A 791 21.70 -1.82 -4.78
CA ASP A 791 22.39 -0.73 -4.06
C ASP A 791 21.66 -0.31 -2.77
N LEU A 792 21.64 -1.17 -1.76
CA LEU A 792 21.08 -0.85 -0.44
C LEU A 792 22.09 -0.04 0.37
N ALA A 793 21.62 0.99 1.07
CA ALA A 793 22.49 1.91 1.82
C ALA A 793 23.37 1.22 2.88
N TYR A 794 22.87 0.17 3.53
CA TYR A 794 23.62 -0.56 4.55
C TYR A 794 24.71 -1.48 3.98
N LEU A 795 24.59 -1.93 2.71
CA LEU A 795 25.62 -2.73 2.05
C LEU A 795 26.88 -1.92 1.73
N ARG A 796 26.78 -0.58 1.71
CA ARG A 796 27.91 0.32 1.51
C ARG A 796 28.80 0.45 2.75
N HIS A 797 28.21 0.28 3.93
CA HIS A 797 28.89 0.48 5.21
C HIS A 797 29.31 -0.83 5.88
N VAL A 798 28.61 -1.93 5.61
CA VAL A 798 28.83 -3.21 6.29
C VAL A 798 29.25 -4.29 5.30
N PRO A 799 30.38 -4.99 5.55
CA PRO A 799 30.77 -6.12 4.73
C PRO A 799 29.74 -7.26 4.72
N LEU A 800 29.52 -7.83 3.54
CA LEU A 800 28.54 -8.90 3.25
C LEU A 800 28.55 -10.08 4.23
N ARG A 801 29.73 -10.52 4.68
CA ARG A 801 29.88 -11.66 5.60
C ARG A 801 29.11 -11.46 6.91
N TRP A 802 29.13 -10.23 7.44
CA TRP A 802 28.44 -9.89 8.69
C TRP A 802 26.94 -9.74 8.48
N VAL A 803 26.51 -9.26 7.31
CA VAL A 803 25.10 -9.24 6.93
C VAL A 803 24.56 -10.67 6.86
N HIS A 804 25.30 -11.58 6.23
CA HIS A 804 24.91 -12.99 6.16
C HIS A 804 24.89 -13.65 7.54
N LEU A 805 25.93 -13.45 8.37
CA LEU A 805 25.95 -13.98 9.73
C LEU A 805 24.75 -13.48 10.56
N PHE A 806 24.45 -12.19 10.50
CA PHE A 806 23.29 -11.61 11.18
C PHE A 806 21.98 -12.24 10.73
N THR A 807 21.80 -12.44 9.41
CA THR A 807 20.59 -13.08 8.88
C THR A 807 20.45 -14.53 9.28
N VAL A 808 21.55 -15.29 9.35
CA VAL A 808 21.56 -16.69 9.80
C VAL A 808 21.15 -16.79 11.27
N ILE A 809 21.67 -15.90 12.12
CA ILE A 809 21.26 -15.83 13.53
C ILE A 809 19.76 -15.54 13.62
N GLN A 810 19.25 -14.57 12.86
CA GLN A 810 17.82 -14.24 12.86
C GLN A 810 16.94 -15.40 12.40
N LEU A 811 17.35 -16.13 11.34
CA LEU A 811 16.64 -17.31 10.86
C LEU A 811 16.68 -18.47 11.87
N LEU A 812 17.78 -18.65 12.59
CA LEU A 812 17.90 -19.66 13.63
C LEU A 812 16.97 -19.36 14.81
N CYS A 813 16.89 -18.10 15.25
CA CYS A 813 15.90 -17.66 16.24
C CYS A 813 14.46 -17.90 15.76
N LEU A 814 14.16 -17.57 14.49
CA LEU A 814 12.85 -17.81 13.89
C LEU A 814 12.48 -19.29 13.84
N ALA A 815 13.44 -20.16 13.49
CA ALA A 815 13.26 -21.60 13.48
C ALA A 815 13.02 -22.16 14.90
N LEU A 816 13.74 -21.66 15.90
CA LEU A 816 13.52 -22.03 17.30
C LEU A 816 12.10 -21.65 17.76
N LEU A 817 11.65 -20.43 17.44
CA LEU A 817 10.29 -19.99 17.73
C LEU A 817 9.24 -20.85 17.02
N TRP A 818 9.48 -21.26 15.78
CA TRP A 818 8.59 -22.17 15.05
C TRP A 818 8.48 -23.55 15.70
N VAL A 819 9.60 -24.15 16.11
CA VAL A 819 9.60 -25.44 16.79
C VAL A 819 8.83 -25.35 18.11
N LEU A 820 9.11 -24.33 18.93
CA LEU A 820 8.42 -24.13 20.20
C LEU A 820 6.92 -23.91 19.99
N LYS A 821 6.52 -23.15 18.96
CA LYS A 821 5.13 -22.93 18.58
C LYS A 821 4.39 -24.24 18.26
N SER A 822 5.08 -25.25 17.74
CA SER A 822 4.48 -26.56 17.42
C SER A 822 4.21 -27.44 18.65
N THR A 823 4.81 -27.11 19.80
CA THR A 823 4.67 -27.87 21.05
C THR A 823 3.62 -27.26 21.98
N MET A 824 3.25 -27.98 23.04
CA MET A 824 2.37 -27.46 24.11
C MET A 824 2.97 -26.26 24.85
N ALA A 825 4.28 -25.99 24.71
CA ALA A 825 4.94 -24.80 25.25
C ALA A 825 4.56 -23.50 24.52
N ALA A 826 3.72 -23.57 23.47
CA ALA A 826 3.21 -22.41 22.74
C ALA A 826 2.50 -21.37 23.61
N ILE A 827 2.11 -21.69 24.85
CA ILE A 827 1.50 -20.76 25.80
C ILE A 827 2.54 -19.79 26.38
N ILE A 828 3.80 -20.23 26.53
CA ILE A 828 4.94 -19.40 27.02
C ILE A 828 5.56 -18.58 25.88
N PHE A 829 5.02 -18.70 24.67
CA PHE A 829 5.47 -18.00 23.47
C PHE A 829 5.81 -16.50 23.67
N PRO A 830 5.03 -15.70 24.42
CA PRO A 830 5.32 -14.27 24.61
C PRO A 830 6.54 -13.99 25.49
N VAL A 831 6.91 -14.90 26.40
CA VAL A 831 8.09 -14.73 27.27
C VAL A 831 9.38 -14.99 26.49
N MET A 832 9.28 -15.73 25.38
CA MET A 832 10.41 -16.13 24.54
C MET A 832 10.73 -15.14 23.41
N VAL A 833 9.79 -14.24 23.10
CA VAL A 833 9.93 -13.14 22.12
C VAL A 833 10.55 -11.94 22.83
#